data_AF-A0A4Q5TAQ5-F1
#
_entry.id   AF-A0A4Q5TAQ5-F1
#
_cell.length_a   1.000
_cell.length_b   1.000
_cell.length_c   1.000
_cell.angle_alpha   90.00
_cell.angle_beta   90.00
_cell.angle_gamma   90.00
#
_symmetry.space_group_name_H-M   'P 1'
#
loop_
_entity.id
_entity.type
_entity.pdbx_description
1 polymer ?
#
loop_
_entity_poly.entity_id
_entity_poly.type
_entity_poly.pdbx_seq_one_letter_code
_entity_poly.pdbx_strand_id
1 'polypeptide(L)'
;EEDDLDEGDVDDDSVPPPHAIDADPVEDEHDDLHEDPDDRRDETRTRSAVAAALAGSALSTPPPDDELRHEPEDDALPLHDDPDEESSTDRHDGAAGIPPIGGEEPSEKRPRRRGRWALLAAVVVLGGLYVGGYFLTGTRMPADASIGGVDVGGLSPAEARAAVDEELTPREGDPVTLTHGDESFEIDPAEAGLALDVDASVDQAGGARSWDPRDMVALFFGSHEHAPALDVDDAALKAAVDGVAEAVDVPVTEALITFPEAKPKPRAPKPGLVVRKDDTAQLVQDQYLVQTDPAKVPTAAVEPAVDEDGLRQAMTEVAEPAVAAPVTIEVGDKDVDLPVTAYAPALTVEPVDGAMAPVIDPEKLAEPLTDATTGIGKKAVDATVEIRDDKPVVVPGKEGVGLQPQEMAEKLVPVLTETGDERTVQVEAKVVEPVFTTEDAKALKIVEKIGEFTTEYPHAEYRNVNQGRAAEILNGTILKPGQTFSFNDTVGERTAANGFTTGSVINNGRFQDELGGGVSQVVTTTYNAAFFAGLEDVEHHPHAFYIDRYPVGREATVYFGSLDLRFRNNLQSGVLIRAFVQKSSPGGVGRTTVQMWGTKEFEVKAGKSERRNFRAPATRYDDSDDCVPQAPLQGFDIDIYRTLSKGGKVVKRETDTANYQAAARIVCGEEPEDD
;
A
#
# COMPACT_ATOMS: atom_id res chain seq x y z
N GLU A 1 68.64 -50.95 52.44
CA GLU A 1 68.76 -50.81 50.98
C GLU A 1 67.38 -50.45 50.49
N GLU A 2 67.32 -49.33 49.77
CA GLU A 2 66.22 -48.79 48.95
C GLU A 2 64.87 -48.59 49.65
N ASP A 3 64.57 -47.32 49.96
CA ASP A 3 63.21 -46.85 50.21
C ASP A 3 62.95 -45.60 49.37
N ASP A 4 61.86 -45.65 48.61
CA ASP A 4 61.29 -44.67 47.70
C ASP A 4 60.85 -43.38 48.41
N LEU A 5 61.02 -42.22 47.75
CA LEU A 5 60.29 -40.99 48.12
C LEU A 5 59.78 -40.21 46.90
N ASP A 6 58.53 -39.82 47.11
CA ASP A 6 57.46 -39.26 46.28
C ASP A 6 57.68 -37.83 45.75
N GLU A 7 56.91 -37.50 44.72
CA GLU A 7 56.72 -36.19 44.11
C GLU A 7 55.76 -35.31 44.95
N GLY A 8 55.92 -33.98 44.93
CA GLY A 8 54.83 -33.05 45.27
C GLY A 8 55.18 -31.82 46.12
N ASP A 9 54.76 -30.66 45.61
CA ASP A 9 54.47 -29.36 46.26
C ASP A 9 55.60 -28.40 46.69
N VAL A 10 55.61 -27.20 46.08
CA VAL A 10 55.73 -25.89 46.79
C VAL A 10 54.95 -24.80 46.02
N ASP A 11 54.11 -24.08 46.77
CA ASP A 11 53.29 -22.91 46.40
C ASP A 11 54.05 -21.56 46.25
N ASP A 12 53.33 -20.60 45.68
CA ASP A 12 53.32 -19.13 45.89
C ASP A 12 54.19 -18.23 44.98
N ASP A 13 53.51 -17.36 44.19
CA ASP A 13 53.91 -15.95 44.01
C ASP A 13 52.83 -15.11 43.26
N SER A 14 52.04 -14.38 44.04
CA SER A 14 51.66 -12.96 43.94
C SER A 14 51.69 -12.21 42.58
N VAL A 15 50.53 -11.71 42.14
CA VAL A 15 50.32 -10.73 41.04
C VAL A 15 49.71 -9.43 41.57
N PRO A 16 50.24 -8.22 41.24
CA PRO A 16 49.54 -6.94 41.40
C PRO A 16 49.03 -6.35 40.05
N PRO A 17 48.07 -5.39 40.08
CA PRO A 17 47.26 -5.02 38.92
C PRO A 17 47.82 -3.81 38.13
N PRO A 18 47.41 -3.61 36.86
CA PRO A 18 47.65 -2.35 36.16
C PRO A 18 46.49 -1.37 36.26
N HIS A 19 46.90 -0.10 36.19
CA HIS A 19 46.19 1.14 36.43
C HIS A 19 45.13 1.51 35.38
N ALA A 20 44.10 2.21 35.86
CA ALA A 20 43.16 3.00 35.07
C ALA A 20 43.85 4.22 34.43
N ILE A 21 43.46 4.53 33.19
CA ILE A 21 43.71 5.82 32.54
C ILE A 21 42.37 6.34 32.03
N ASP A 22 42.04 7.55 32.49
CA ASP A 22 40.89 8.37 32.11
C ASP A 22 40.91 8.72 30.62
N ALA A 23 39.74 8.67 29.98
CA ALA A 23 39.49 9.28 28.68
C ALA A 23 38.31 10.26 28.82
N ASP A 24 38.61 11.54 28.69
CA ASP A 24 37.65 12.63 28.53
C ASP A 24 36.91 12.54 27.17
N PRO A 25 35.69 13.07 27.07
CA PRO A 25 34.86 13.01 25.87
C PRO A 25 35.28 14.08 24.85
N VAL A 26 35.41 13.69 23.57
CA VAL A 26 35.56 14.63 22.45
C VAL A 26 34.17 14.89 21.86
N GLU A 27 33.83 16.16 21.79
CA GLU A 27 32.62 16.73 21.21
C GLU A 27 32.63 16.54 19.68
N ASP A 28 31.53 16.04 19.12
CA ASP A 28 31.27 16.02 17.67
C ASP A 28 30.95 17.44 17.19
N GLU A 29 31.91 18.10 16.55
CA GLU A 29 31.65 19.28 15.72
C GLU A 29 31.07 18.83 14.38
N HIS A 30 29.82 19.22 14.15
CA HIS A 30 29.17 19.26 12.84
C HIS A 30 29.93 20.23 11.93
N ASP A 31 30.50 19.73 10.83
CA ASP A 31 31.07 20.57 9.78
C ASP A 31 30.05 20.67 8.62
N ASP A 32 29.60 21.91 8.41
CA ASP A 32 28.68 22.34 7.37
C ASP A 32 29.35 22.23 5.99
N LEU A 33 28.82 21.35 5.13
CA LEU A 33 29.20 21.33 3.72
C LEU A 33 28.47 22.42 2.95
N HIS A 34 29.24 23.40 2.50
CA HIS A 34 28.89 24.41 1.51
C HIS A 34 28.28 23.81 0.23
N GLU A 35 27.03 24.18 -0.07
CA GLU A 35 26.39 24.03 -1.38
C GLU A 35 26.99 25.04 -2.38
N ASP A 36 27.49 24.54 -3.51
CA ASP A 36 27.83 25.33 -4.70
C ASP A 36 26.61 25.32 -5.66
N PRO A 37 26.06 26.48 -6.09
CA PRO A 37 24.79 26.54 -6.80
C PRO A 37 24.99 26.65 -8.31
N ASP A 38 25.03 25.54 -9.04
CA ASP A 38 24.82 25.58 -10.49
C ASP A 38 24.45 24.19 -11.07
N ASP A 39 23.22 23.73 -10.84
CA ASP A 39 22.53 22.90 -11.84
C ASP A 39 21.00 22.96 -11.67
N ARG A 40 20.43 24.12 -11.99
CA ARG A 40 19.00 24.22 -12.30
C ARG A 40 18.86 24.33 -13.81
N ARG A 41 18.67 23.19 -14.47
CA ARG A 41 17.76 23.06 -15.61
C ARG A 41 17.62 21.58 -15.99
N ASP A 42 16.37 21.17 -16.15
CA ASP A 42 15.91 19.97 -16.89
C ASP A 42 15.50 18.73 -16.08
N GLU A 43 14.55 18.90 -15.15
CA GLU A 43 13.68 17.80 -14.70
C GLU A 43 12.21 18.27 -14.67
N THR A 44 11.56 18.26 -15.82
CA THR A 44 10.09 18.32 -15.90
C THR A 44 9.58 17.62 -17.16
N ARG A 45 9.98 16.37 -17.39
CA ARG A 45 9.37 15.56 -18.46
C ARG A 45 9.62 14.06 -18.40
N THR A 46 9.28 13.36 -17.32
CA THR A 46 9.00 11.90 -17.39
C THR A 46 8.32 11.36 -16.13
N ARG A 47 7.06 11.75 -15.92
CA ARG A 47 6.12 10.99 -15.08
C ARG A 47 4.74 11.00 -15.73
N SER A 48 4.60 10.24 -16.81
CA SER A 48 3.31 9.75 -17.30
C SER A 48 3.61 8.62 -18.28
N ALA A 49 3.50 7.37 -17.80
CA ALA A 49 3.25 6.15 -18.58
C ALA A 49 3.61 4.88 -17.78
N VAL A 50 2.89 4.57 -16.70
CA VAL A 50 2.72 3.16 -16.23
C VAL A 50 1.39 3.04 -15.47
N ALA A 51 0.28 2.85 -16.19
CA ALA A 51 -0.96 2.31 -15.61
C ALA A 51 -1.86 1.76 -16.74
N ALA A 52 -1.46 0.65 -17.35
CA ALA A 52 -2.34 -0.11 -18.23
C ALA A 52 -1.85 -1.56 -18.33
N ALA A 53 -2.40 -2.43 -17.48
CA ALA A 53 -2.74 -3.82 -17.78
C ALA A 53 -3.11 -4.53 -16.48
N LEU A 54 -4.34 -5.06 -16.40
CA LEU A 54 -4.68 -6.41 -15.91
C LEU A 54 -6.18 -6.48 -15.58
N ALA A 55 -7.03 -6.73 -16.57
CA ALA A 55 -8.34 -7.33 -16.34
C ALA A 55 -8.80 -8.05 -17.61
N GLY A 56 -8.85 -9.37 -17.56
CA GLY A 56 -9.32 -10.17 -18.69
C GLY A 56 -9.27 -11.65 -18.41
N SER A 57 -10.30 -12.17 -17.73
CA SER A 57 -11.02 -13.41 -18.07
C SER A 57 -11.66 -14.05 -16.83
N ALA A 58 -12.97 -13.93 -16.69
CA ALA A 58 -13.79 -14.98 -16.09
C ALA A 58 -15.23 -14.88 -16.65
N LEU A 59 -15.66 -16.00 -17.24
CA LEU A 59 -16.98 -16.25 -17.79
C LEU A 59 -18.03 -16.29 -16.68
N SER A 60 -19.18 -15.63 -16.88
CA SER A 60 -20.36 -15.76 -16.01
C SER A 60 -21.53 -16.34 -16.80
N THR A 61 -22.05 -17.47 -16.32
CA THR A 61 -23.34 -18.07 -16.71
C THR A 61 -24.47 -17.51 -15.84
N PRO A 62 -25.69 -17.29 -16.38
CA PRO A 62 -26.79 -16.70 -15.60
C PRO A 62 -27.65 -17.77 -14.89
N PRO A 63 -28.35 -17.44 -13.79
CA PRO A 63 -29.52 -18.20 -13.36
C PRO A 63 -30.83 -17.59 -13.90
N PRO A 64 -31.94 -18.36 -13.90
CA PRO A 64 -33.15 -18.02 -14.63
C PRO A 64 -34.20 -17.31 -13.76
N ASP A 65 -35.18 -16.78 -14.49
CA ASP A 65 -36.45 -16.15 -14.11
C ASP A 65 -37.20 -16.82 -12.94
N ASP A 66 -37.85 -16.00 -12.12
CA ASP A 66 -39.12 -16.37 -11.51
C ASP A 66 -40.09 -15.18 -11.52
N GLU A 67 -41.06 -15.25 -12.43
CA GLU A 67 -42.31 -14.47 -12.38
C GLU A 67 -43.11 -14.93 -11.16
N LEU A 68 -43.65 -13.99 -10.36
CA LEU A 68 -44.97 -14.22 -9.77
C LEU A 68 -45.70 -12.90 -9.46
N ARG A 69 -46.80 -12.74 -10.18
CA ARG A 69 -47.87 -11.74 -10.08
C ARG A 69 -48.62 -11.85 -8.75
N HIS A 70 -49.04 -10.72 -8.14
CA HIS A 70 -50.46 -10.36 -7.99
C HIS A 70 -50.67 -9.03 -7.25
N GLU A 71 -51.77 -8.39 -7.64
CA GLU A 71 -52.30 -7.05 -7.35
C GLU A 71 -52.74 -6.75 -5.91
N PRO A 72 -53.08 -5.48 -5.61
CA PRO A 72 -53.32 -4.94 -4.28
C PRO A 72 -54.81 -4.71 -3.97
N GLU A 73 -55.19 -4.80 -2.71
CA GLU A 73 -56.45 -4.29 -2.10
C GLU A 73 -56.17 -4.29 -0.57
N ASP A 74 -56.65 -3.42 0.30
CA ASP A 74 -57.38 -2.16 0.29
C ASP A 74 -57.37 -1.70 1.77
N ASP A 75 -57.91 -0.52 2.02
CA ASP A 75 -58.54 -0.11 3.30
C ASP A 75 -57.72 0.41 4.50
N ALA A 76 -57.98 1.71 4.72
CA ALA A 76 -58.57 2.28 5.94
C ALA A 76 -57.65 2.90 7.00
N LEU A 77 -57.67 4.24 6.99
CA LEU A 77 -57.54 5.11 8.16
C LEU A 77 -58.60 4.76 9.22
N PRO A 78 -58.37 5.14 10.49
CA PRO A 78 -59.11 6.31 10.97
C PRO A 78 -58.34 7.27 11.90
N LEU A 79 -58.90 8.48 11.92
CA LEU A 79 -58.62 9.65 12.77
C LEU A 79 -58.75 9.42 14.28
N HIS A 80 -57.97 10.17 15.07
CA HIS A 80 -58.29 10.74 16.39
C HIS A 80 -57.34 11.93 16.64
N ASP A 81 -57.85 13.17 16.70
CA ASP A 81 -58.25 13.95 17.90
C ASP A 81 -57.07 14.69 18.59
N ASP A 82 -57.10 16.02 18.42
CA ASP A 82 -56.47 17.19 19.08
C ASP A 82 -56.46 17.17 20.64
N PRO A 83 -55.96 18.19 21.39
CA PRO A 83 -54.91 19.23 21.17
C PRO A 83 -54.04 19.55 22.45
N ASP A 84 -53.31 20.69 22.40
CA ASP A 84 -52.79 21.54 23.51
C ASP A 84 -51.47 21.10 24.20
N GLU A 85 -50.49 21.95 24.61
CA GLU A 85 -50.42 23.40 24.88
C GLU A 85 -48.94 23.84 25.13
N GLU A 86 -48.66 25.15 24.96
CA GLU A 86 -47.61 26.01 25.57
C GLU A 86 -46.09 25.67 25.40
N SER A 87 -45.15 26.60 25.18
CA SER A 87 -44.97 27.92 25.82
C SER A 87 -43.87 28.78 25.16
N SER A 88 -44.06 30.11 25.18
CA SER A 88 -43.08 31.21 25.44
C SER A 88 -41.80 31.33 24.57
N THR A 89 -41.38 32.50 24.07
CA THR A 89 -41.25 33.82 24.73
C THR A 89 -41.13 34.98 23.72
N ASP A 90 -41.78 36.11 24.06
CA ASP A 90 -41.27 37.51 24.16
C ASP A 90 -40.11 37.97 23.23
N ARG A 91 -39.99 39.20 22.71
CA ARG A 91 -40.59 40.53 22.94
C ARG A 91 -39.93 41.48 21.91
N HIS A 92 -40.64 42.46 21.34
CA HIS A 92 -40.21 43.88 21.37
C HIS A 92 -41.29 44.83 20.82
N ASP A 93 -41.38 45.95 21.54
CA ASP A 93 -42.39 47.01 21.54
C ASP A 93 -42.43 47.92 20.31
N GLY A 94 -43.56 48.64 20.14
CA GLY A 94 -43.59 49.78 19.20
C GLY A 94 -44.89 50.55 18.94
N ALA A 95 -45.66 50.89 19.98
CA ALA A 95 -46.49 52.10 20.10
C ALA A 95 -47.58 52.50 19.05
N ALA A 96 -48.85 52.32 19.50
CA ALA A 96 -49.91 53.33 19.69
C ALA A 96 -50.44 54.22 18.53
N GLY A 97 -51.76 54.11 18.28
CA GLY A 97 -52.60 55.18 17.69
C GLY A 97 -53.97 54.75 17.14
N ILE A 98 -54.99 54.62 18.00
CA ILE A 98 -56.44 54.44 17.68
C ILE A 98 -57.07 55.87 17.47
N PRO A 99 -58.31 56.13 16.97
CA PRO A 99 -59.50 55.26 16.76
C PRO A 99 -60.38 55.61 15.51
N PRO A 100 -61.72 55.34 15.43
CA PRO A 100 -62.32 54.40 14.47
C PRO A 100 -63.45 55.03 13.61
N ILE A 101 -64.28 54.22 12.92
CA ILE A 101 -65.79 54.26 12.88
C ILE A 101 -66.37 53.77 11.54
N GLY A 102 -67.39 52.90 11.65
CA GLY A 102 -68.48 52.71 10.69
C GLY A 102 -68.26 51.53 9.73
N GLY A 103 -68.94 50.39 9.80
CA GLY A 103 -70.31 50.14 10.27
C GLY A 103 -71.29 50.32 9.12
N GLU A 104 -71.54 49.26 8.34
CA GLU A 104 -72.86 48.88 7.82
C GLU A 104 -72.76 47.53 7.05
N GLU A 105 -73.42 46.51 7.58
CA GLU A 105 -73.82 45.29 6.86
C GLU A 105 -75.14 45.54 6.07
N PRO A 106 -75.84 44.52 5.52
CA PRO A 106 -75.59 43.96 4.20
C PRO A 106 -76.88 44.03 3.34
N SER A 107 -76.82 43.61 2.08
CA SER A 107 -78.05 43.36 1.31
C SER A 107 -77.84 42.23 0.31
N GLU A 108 -78.21 41.01 0.73
CA GLU A 108 -78.52 39.90 -0.16
C GLU A 108 -79.68 40.24 -1.11
N LYS A 109 -79.48 40.01 -2.42
CA LYS A 109 -80.56 39.62 -3.35
C LYS A 109 -80.04 38.65 -4.42
N ARG A 110 -80.30 37.35 -4.22
CA ARG A 110 -80.50 36.37 -5.32
C ARG A 110 -81.95 36.49 -5.83
N PRO A 111 -82.37 35.86 -6.94
CA PRO A 111 -81.64 35.23 -8.05
C PRO A 111 -82.18 35.70 -9.43
N ARG A 112 -81.37 35.69 -10.50
CA ARG A 112 -81.90 35.89 -11.87
C ARG A 112 -81.36 34.88 -12.86
N ARG A 113 -82.30 34.08 -13.41
CA ARG A 113 -82.19 33.13 -14.54
C ARG A 113 -81.50 33.64 -15.82
N ARG A 114 -81.08 34.92 -15.89
CA ARG A 114 -80.23 35.50 -16.93
C ARG A 114 -78.73 35.34 -16.68
N GLY A 115 -78.31 35.18 -15.42
CA GLY A 115 -76.93 34.85 -15.07
C GLY A 115 -76.51 33.46 -15.55
N ARG A 116 -77.46 32.51 -15.70
CA ARG A 116 -77.17 31.18 -16.26
C ARG A 116 -76.76 31.22 -17.73
N TRP A 117 -77.36 32.07 -18.55
CA TRP A 117 -76.96 32.21 -19.96
C TRP A 117 -75.66 33.00 -20.11
N ALA A 118 -75.40 33.99 -19.24
CA ALA A 118 -74.12 34.69 -19.20
C ALA A 118 -72.99 33.78 -18.69
N LEU A 119 -73.24 32.96 -17.67
CA LEU A 119 -72.31 31.95 -17.16
C LEU A 119 -72.08 30.85 -18.19
N LEU A 120 -73.14 30.36 -18.86
CA LEU A 120 -73.01 29.37 -19.94
C LEU A 120 -72.21 29.93 -21.12
N ALA A 121 -72.47 31.18 -21.51
CA ALA A 121 -71.69 31.86 -22.55
C ALA A 121 -70.22 32.03 -22.13
N ALA A 122 -69.96 32.43 -20.88
CA ALA A 122 -68.60 32.54 -20.35
C ALA A 122 -67.89 31.17 -20.31
N VAL A 123 -68.57 30.10 -19.91
CA VAL A 123 -68.03 28.73 -19.90
C VAL A 123 -67.77 28.22 -21.31
N VAL A 124 -68.64 28.52 -22.29
CA VAL A 124 -68.42 28.16 -23.69
C VAL A 124 -67.25 28.94 -24.27
N VAL A 125 -67.12 30.23 -23.96
CA VAL A 125 -65.97 31.05 -24.37
C VAL A 125 -64.69 30.57 -23.72
N LEU A 126 -64.68 30.30 -22.41
CA LEU A 126 -63.52 29.76 -21.69
C LEU A 126 -63.15 28.36 -22.18
N GLY A 127 -64.12 27.50 -22.42
CA GLY A 127 -63.90 26.17 -23.00
C GLY A 127 -63.37 26.25 -24.43
N GLY A 128 -63.85 27.20 -25.23
CA GLY A 128 -63.33 27.49 -26.57
C GLY A 128 -61.90 28.06 -26.54
N LEU A 129 -61.61 28.96 -25.60
CA LEU A 129 -60.26 29.50 -25.38
C LEU A 129 -59.30 28.44 -24.85
N TYR A 130 -59.76 27.52 -24.00
CA TYR A 130 -58.98 26.41 -23.49
C TYR A 130 -58.65 25.38 -24.58
N VAL A 131 -59.65 24.99 -25.39
CA VAL A 131 -59.42 24.13 -26.56
C VAL A 131 -58.54 24.84 -27.59
N GLY A 132 -58.74 26.15 -27.82
CA GLY A 132 -57.88 26.96 -28.68
C GLY A 132 -56.45 27.04 -28.16
N GLY A 133 -56.26 27.25 -26.85
CA GLY A 133 -54.98 27.25 -26.17
C GLY A 133 -54.25 25.91 -26.30
N TYR A 134 -54.96 24.79 -26.10
CA TYR A 134 -54.42 23.44 -26.34
C TYR A 134 -53.88 23.27 -27.76
N PHE A 135 -54.62 23.72 -28.79
CA PHE A 135 -54.13 23.61 -30.17
C PHE A 135 -52.94 24.53 -30.47
N LEU A 136 -52.78 25.63 -29.73
CA LEU A 136 -51.63 26.53 -29.80
C LEU A 136 -50.39 25.98 -29.09
N THR A 137 -50.55 25.24 -27.99
CA THR A 137 -49.41 24.50 -27.38
C THR A 137 -48.87 23.46 -28.38
N GLY A 138 -47.55 23.28 -28.40
CA GLY A 138 -46.86 22.43 -29.36
C GLY A 138 -46.75 22.98 -30.78
N THR A 139 -47.18 24.23 -31.03
CA THR A 139 -46.95 24.92 -32.31
C THR A 139 -45.93 26.06 -32.22
N ARG A 140 -45.66 26.52 -30.99
CA ARG A 140 -44.66 27.52 -30.66
C ARG A 140 -44.19 27.34 -29.22
N MET A 141 -42.97 27.75 -28.94
CA MET A 141 -42.40 27.83 -27.61
C MET A 141 -43.07 28.92 -26.78
N PRO A 142 -43.02 28.84 -25.44
CA PRO A 142 -43.43 29.92 -24.55
C PRO A 142 -42.75 31.27 -24.88
N ALA A 143 -43.39 32.37 -24.49
CA ALA A 143 -42.77 33.69 -24.63
C ALA A 143 -41.52 33.77 -23.73
N ASP A 144 -40.48 34.47 -24.18
CA ASP A 144 -39.24 34.71 -23.42
C ASP A 144 -38.60 33.43 -22.81
N ALA A 145 -38.76 32.28 -23.47
CA ALA A 145 -38.18 31.01 -23.07
C ALA A 145 -36.74 30.87 -23.56
N SER A 146 -35.84 30.42 -22.70
CA SER A 146 -34.47 30.06 -23.08
C SER A 146 -34.09 28.67 -22.57
N ILE A 147 -33.18 27.99 -23.29
CA ILE A 147 -32.64 26.68 -22.91
C ILE A 147 -31.12 26.80 -22.87
N GLY A 148 -30.49 26.65 -21.71
CA GLY A 148 -29.02 26.74 -21.58
C GLY A 148 -28.44 28.06 -22.12
N GLY A 149 -29.18 29.17 -21.99
CA GLY A 149 -28.79 30.47 -22.54
C GLY A 149 -29.18 30.73 -24.00
N VAL A 150 -29.73 29.74 -24.72
CA VAL A 150 -30.24 29.89 -26.11
C VAL A 150 -31.66 30.44 -26.07
N ASP A 151 -31.92 31.58 -26.73
CA ASP A 151 -33.27 32.16 -26.81
C ASP A 151 -34.15 31.39 -27.81
N VAL A 152 -35.15 30.66 -27.29
CA VAL A 152 -36.10 29.88 -28.09
C VAL A 152 -37.50 30.48 -28.07
N GLY A 153 -37.68 31.66 -27.46
CA GLY A 153 -38.96 32.29 -27.22
C GLY A 153 -39.76 32.51 -28.50
N GLY A 154 -40.98 31.97 -28.55
CA GLY A 154 -41.90 32.15 -29.68
C GLY A 154 -41.51 31.44 -30.99
N LEU A 155 -40.38 30.73 -31.05
CA LEU A 155 -40.02 29.85 -32.18
C LEU A 155 -40.98 28.66 -32.29
N SER A 156 -41.08 28.03 -33.47
CA SER A 156 -41.71 26.70 -33.52
C SER A 156 -40.83 25.65 -32.84
N PRO A 157 -41.38 24.54 -32.32
CA PRO A 157 -40.56 23.48 -31.70
C PRO A 157 -39.49 22.89 -32.63
N ALA A 158 -39.67 22.94 -33.95
CA ALA A 158 -38.66 22.49 -34.91
C ALA A 158 -37.51 23.50 -35.07
N GLU A 159 -37.84 24.81 -35.06
CA GLU A 159 -36.85 25.88 -35.09
C GLU A 159 -36.09 25.97 -33.76
N ALA A 160 -36.76 25.75 -32.63
CA ALA A 160 -36.13 25.69 -31.31
C ALA A 160 -35.11 24.54 -31.21
N ARG A 161 -35.45 23.33 -31.70
CA ARG A 161 -34.50 22.21 -31.78
C ARG A 161 -33.27 22.56 -32.60
N ALA A 162 -33.46 23.16 -33.78
CA ALA A 162 -32.35 23.55 -34.64
C ALA A 162 -31.46 24.63 -33.99
N ALA A 163 -32.06 25.59 -33.28
CA ALA A 163 -31.31 26.63 -32.57
C ALA A 163 -30.50 26.07 -31.39
N VAL A 164 -31.11 25.18 -30.59
CA VAL A 164 -30.42 24.51 -29.46
C VAL A 164 -29.29 23.62 -29.97
N ASP A 165 -29.51 22.84 -31.03
CA ASP A 165 -28.48 22.01 -31.66
C ASP A 165 -27.35 22.86 -32.27
N GLU A 166 -27.65 24.00 -32.90
CA GLU A 166 -26.61 24.86 -33.47
C GLU A 166 -25.71 25.50 -32.39
N GLU A 167 -26.27 25.88 -31.23
CA GLU A 167 -25.54 26.62 -30.20
C GLU A 167 -24.92 25.75 -29.10
N LEU A 168 -25.55 24.64 -28.70
CA LEU A 168 -25.09 23.78 -27.60
C LEU A 168 -24.26 22.58 -28.07
N THR A 169 -24.56 21.98 -29.23
CA THR A 169 -23.81 20.83 -29.76
C THR A 169 -22.30 21.09 -29.92
N PRO A 170 -21.83 22.29 -30.33
CA PRO A 170 -20.40 22.59 -30.35
C PRO A 170 -19.70 22.55 -28.98
N ARG A 171 -20.47 22.66 -27.87
CA ARG A 171 -19.98 22.67 -26.49
C ARG A 171 -20.12 21.31 -25.80
N GLU A 172 -20.73 20.30 -26.44
CA GLU A 172 -20.93 18.98 -25.85
C GLU A 172 -19.61 18.29 -25.45
N GLY A 173 -18.52 18.60 -26.15
CA GLY A 173 -17.19 18.08 -25.86
C GLY A 173 -16.36 18.95 -24.91
N ASP A 174 -16.90 20.07 -24.42
CA ASP A 174 -16.17 20.91 -23.47
C ASP A 174 -16.15 20.22 -22.09
N PRO A 175 -14.97 20.03 -21.47
CA PRO A 175 -14.87 19.35 -20.19
C PRO A 175 -15.52 20.16 -19.06
N VAL A 176 -16.11 19.44 -18.10
CA VAL A 176 -16.57 20.07 -16.85
C VAL A 176 -15.39 20.14 -15.89
N THR A 177 -14.99 21.37 -15.54
CA THR A 177 -13.84 21.61 -14.67
C THR A 177 -14.25 21.69 -13.20
N LEU A 178 -13.73 20.78 -12.39
CA LEU A 178 -13.86 20.79 -10.94
C LEU A 178 -12.55 21.17 -10.26
N THR A 179 -12.61 21.76 -9.07
CA THR A 179 -11.43 22.19 -8.31
C THR A 179 -11.47 21.78 -6.85
N HIS A 180 -10.32 21.45 -6.29
CA HIS A 180 -10.12 21.24 -4.86
C HIS A 180 -8.75 21.77 -4.44
N GLY A 181 -8.72 22.80 -3.59
CA GLY A 181 -7.46 23.48 -3.24
C GLY A 181 -6.84 24.15 -4.48
N ASP A 182 -5.60 23.76 -4.81
CA ASP A 182 -4.88 24.22 -6.01
C ASP A 182 -4.99 23.23 -7.18
N GLU A 183 -5.67 22.09 -6.99
CA GLU A 183 -5.83 21.05 -7.99
C GLU A 183 -7.10 21.25 -8.83
N SER A 184 -6.99 20.88 -10.11
CA SER A 184 -8.07 20.98 -11.09
C SER A 184 -8.29 19.63 -11.75
N PHE A 185 -9.54 19.24 -11.90
CA PHE A 185 -9.98 17.98 -12.48
C PHE A 185 -10.89 18.29 -13.66
N GLU A 186 -10.58 17.73 -14.82
CA GLU A 186 -11.42 17.86 -16.01
C GLU A 186 -12.19 16.56 -16.19
N ILE A 187 -13.52 16.65 -16.20
CA ILE A 187 -14.39 15.52 -16.49
C ILE A 187 -14.78 15.62 -17.97
N ASP A 188 -14.36 14.63 -18.75
CA ASP A 188 -14.81 14.47 -20.13
C ASP A 188 -16.28 14.03 -20.13
N PRO A 189 -17.20 14.82 -20.74
CA PRO A 189 -18.63 14.53 -20.71
C PRO A 189 -18.99 13.22 -21.42
N ALA A 190 -18.28 12.86 -22.48
CA ALA A 190 -18.54 11.63 -23.23
C ALA A 190 -18.10 10.39 -22.43
N GLU A 191 -16.98 10.48 -21.71
CA GLU A 191 -16.54 9.41 -20.80
C GLU A 191 -17.42 9.33 -19.54
N ALA A 192 -17.93 10.46 -19.06
CA ALA A 192 -18.87 10.54 -17.95
C ALA A 192 -20.31 10.18 -18.32
N GLY A 193 -20.58 9.84 -19.60
CA GLY A 193 -21.89 9.42 -20.07
C GLY A 193 -22.95 10.53 -20.06
N LEU A 194 -22.54 11.79 -20.24
CA LEU A 194 -23.42 12.94 -20.37
C LEU A 194 -23.65 13.24 -21.85
N ALA A 195 -24.91 13.31 -22.25
CA ALA A 195 -25.31 13.73 -23.59
C ALA A 195 -26.49 14.71 -23.53
N LEU A 196 -26.52 15.69 -24.42
CA LEU A 196 -27.64 16.60 -24.57
C LEU A 196 -28.84 15.86 -25.19
N ASP A 197 -29.99 15.89 -24.53
CA ASP A 197 -31.27 15.48 -25.13
C ASP A 197 -32.01 16.74 -25.61
N VAL A 198 -31.77 17.11 -26.87
CA VAL A 198 -32.39 18.29 -27.51
C VAL A 198 -33.91 18.18 -27.55
N ASP A 199 -34.44 16.97 -27.77
CA ASP A 199 -35.88 16.73 -27.86
C ASP A 199 -36.54 16.92 -26.49
N ALA A 200 -35.99 16.30 -25.45
CA ALA A 200 -36.48 16.45 -24.08
C ALA A 200 -36.31 17.89 -23.58
N SER A 201 -35.20 18.56 -23.93
CA SER A 201 -34.95 19.97 -23.57
C SER A 201 -36.05 20.89 -24.09
N VAL A 202 -36.40 20.76 -25.38
CA VAL A 202 -37.44 21.56 -26.03
C VAL A 202 -38.82 21.22 -25.48
N ASP A 203 -39.10 19.94 -25.22
CA ASP A 203 -40.39 19.53 -24.67
C ASP A 203 -40.58 20.02 -23.22
N GLN A 204 -39.54 19.95 -22.37
CA GLN A 204 -39.54 20.47 -20.99
C GLN A 204 -39.67 22.00 -20.94
N ALA A 205 -39.12 22.70 -21.94
CA ALA A 205 -39.30 24.14 -22.11
C ALA A 205 -40.68 24.52 -22.69
N GLY A 206 -41.64 23.58 -22.76
CA GLY A 206 -43.02 23.84 -23.19
C GLY A 206 -43.26 23.70 -24.70
N GLY A 207 -42.32 23.08 -25.43
CA GLY A 207 -42.45 22.75 -26.84
C GLY A 207 -43.42 21.60 -27.14
N ALA A 208 -43.81 20.83 -26.12
CA ALA A 208 -44.81 19.78 -26.22
C ALA A 208 -46.24 20.33 -26.18
N ARG A 209 -47.18 19.55 -26.70
CA ARG A 209 -48.61 19.89 -26.61
C ARG A 209 -49.15 19.50 -25.24
N SER A 210 -49.73 20.46 -24.52
CA SER A 210 -50.15 20.29 -23.13
C SER A 210 -51.59 20.74 -22.90
N TRP A 211 -52.29 19.99 -22.04
CA TRP A 211 -53.63 20.36 -21.55
C TRP A 211 -53.55 21.23 -20.28
N ASP A 212 -52.37 21.50 -19.69
CA ASP A 212 -52.27 22.36 -18.52
C ASP A 212 -52.57 23.83 -18.90
N PRO A 213 -53.55 24.49 -18.25
CA PRO A 213 -53.82 25.91 -18.46
C PRO A 213 -52.61 26.83 -18.24
N ARG A 214 -51.64 26.45 -17.41
CA ARG A 214 -50.42 27.23 -17.14
C ARG A 214 -49.55 27.34 -18.39
N ASP A 215 -49.36 26.24 -19.11
CA ASP A 215 -48.57 26.20 -20.34
C ASP A 215 -49.23 27.07 -21.43
N MET A 216 -50.57 27.06 -21.49
CA MET A 216 -51.32 27.92 -22.42
C MET A 216 -51.12 29.42 -22.14
N VAL A 217 -50.99 29.81 -20.87
CA VAL A 217 -50.71 31.20 -20.45
C VAL A 217 -49.24 31.55 -20.68
N ALA A 218 -48.32 30.60 -20.45
CA ALA A 218 -46.88 30.77 -20.65
C ALA A 218 -46.53 31.11 -22.12
N LEU A 219 -47.35 30.68 -23.09
CA LEU A 219 -47.23 31.07 -24.50
C LEU A 219 -47.30 32.59 -24.77
N PHE A 220 -47.77 33.39 -23.82
CA PHE A 220 -47.93 34.84 -24.00
C PHE A 220 -47.31 35.68 -22.88
N PHE A 221 -47.15 35.11 -21.69
CA PHE A 221 -46.69 35.84 -20.50
C PHE A 221 -45.73 35.00 -19.64
N GLY A 222 -45.17 33.92 -20.19
CA GLY A 222 -44.14 33.13 -19.53
C GLY A 222 -42.79 33.83 -19.60
N SER A 223 -41.90 33.51 -18.65
CA SER A 223 -40.47 33.83 -18.69
C SER A 223 -39.75 32.85 -17.78
N HIS A 224 -39.06 31.86 -18.32
CA HIS A 224 -38.22 30.97 -17.54
C HIS A 224 -37.03 30.53 -18.38
N GLU A 225 -35.86 30.59 -17.77
CA GLU A 225 -34.68 29.89 -18.24
C GLU A 225 -34.82 28.42 -17.85
N HIS A 226 -34.64 27.54 -18.83
CA HIS A 226 -34.69 26.09 -18.66
C HIS A 226 -33.27 25.53 -18.79
N ALA A 227 -32.89 24.64 -17.88
CA ALA A 227 -31.66 23.87 -18.04
C ALA A 227 -31.82 22.91 -19.24
N PRO A 228 -30.75 22.65 -20.01
CA PRO A 228 -30.77 21.58 -21.00
C PRO A 228 -31.05 20.24 -20.32
N ALA A 229 -31.94 19.44 -20.91
CA ALA A 229 -32.18 18.07 -20.47
C ALA A 229 -31.00 17.20 -20.92
N LEU A 230 -30.53 16.34 -20.03
CA LEU A 230 -29.41 15.44 -20.28
C LEU A 230 -29.91 13.99 -20.30
N ASP A 231 -29.39 13.21 -21.24
CA ASP A 231 -29.38 11.75 -21.15
C ASP A 231 -28.10 11.34 -20.41
N VAL A 232 -28.25 10.67 -19.28
CA VAL A 232 -27.16 10.40 -18.34
C VAL A 232 -27.02 8.89 -18.13
N ASP A 233 -25.82 8.38 -18.40
CA ASP A 233 -25.41 7.06 -17.91
C ASP A 233 -24.90 7.20 -16.47
N ASP A 234 -25.78 6.91 -15.51
CA ASP A 234 -25.47 6.99 -14.07
C ASP A 234 -24.21 6.19 -13.68
N ALA A 235 -23.93 5.07 -14.36
CA ALA A 235 -22.76 4.24 -14.05
C ALA A 235 -21.47 4.90 -14.55
N ALA A 236 -21.50 5.49 -15.75
CA ALA A 236 -20.38 6.23 -16.30
C ALA A 236 -20.09 7.51 -15.49
N LEU A 237 -21.13 8.26 -15.13
CA LEU A 237 -20.99 9.47 -14.30
C LEU A 237 -20.42 9.14 -12.92
N LYS A 238 -20.92 8.07 -12.29
CA LYS A 238 -20.39 7.58 -11.01
C LYS A 238 -18.91 7.21 -11.12
N ALA A 239 -18.51 6.53 -12.19
CA ALA A 239 -17.11 6.15 -12.41
C ALA A 239 -16.21 7.38 -12.59
N ALA A 240 -16.67 8.40 -13.31
CA ALA A 240 -15.95 9.66 -13.45
C ALA A 240 -15.77 10.39 -12.10
N VAL A 241 -16.84 10.45 -11.29
CA VAL A 241 -16.79 11.02 -9.93
C VAL A 241 -15.91 10.19 -8.99
N ASP A 242 -15.90 8.86 -9.13
CA ASP A 242 -15.02 7.97 -8.38
C ASP A 242 -13.55 8.28 -8.69
N GLY A 243 -13.18 8.59 -9.93
CA GLY A 243 -11.84 9.04 -10.29
C GLY A 243 -11.43 10.36 -9.63
N VAL A 244 -12.35 11.31 -9.49
CA VAL A 244 -12.11 12.55 -8.73
C VAL A 244 -11.96 12.25 -7.23
N ALA A 245 -12.79 11.34 -6.70
CA ALA A 245 -12.70 10.92 -5.30
C ALA A 245 -11.37 10.21 -5.00
N GLU A 246 -10.84 9.37 -5.89
CA GLU A 246 -9.54 8.71 -5.70
C GLU A 246 -8.38 9.72 -5.59
N ALA A 247 -8.49 10.90 -6.21
CA ALA A 247 -7.49 11.95 -6.13
C ALA A 247 -7.68 12.88 -4.91
N VAL A 248 -8.93 13.14 -4.50
CA VAL A 248 -9.26 14.12 -3.45
C VAL A 248 -9.43 13.48 -2.06
N ASP A 249 -9.85 12.21 -1.99
CA ASP A 249 -10.13 11.52 -0.74
C ASP A 249 -8.84 11.36 0.06
N VAL A 250 -8.87 11.86 1.30
CA VAL A 250 -7.80 11.69 2.27
C VAL A 250 -8.28 10.69 3.31
N PRO A 251 -7.63 9.51 3.44
CA PRO A 251 -8.05 8.51 4.41
C PRO A 251 -7.91 9.04 5.84
N VAL A 252 -8.88 8.71 6.69
CA VAL A 252 -8.80 9.00 8.12
C VAL A 252 -7.60 8.27 8.74
N THR A 253 -6.82 8.96 9.56
CA THR A 253 -5.76 8.34 10.34
C THR A 253 -6.31 8.03 11.72
N GLU A 254 -6.48 6.75 12.04
CA GLU A 254 -6.94 6.33 13.36
C GLU A 254 -5.84 6.47 14.43
N ALA A 255 -6.29 6.72 15.66
CA ALA A 255 -5.43 6.66 16.84
C ALA A 255 -4.81 5.25 16.97
N LEU A 256 -3.56 5.17 17.36
CA LEU A 256 -2.88 3.88 17.57
C LEU A 256 -1.78 4.05 18.60
N ILE A 257 -1.61 3.07 19.49
CA ILE A 257 -0.46 2.99 20.37
C ILE A 257 0.29 1.69 20.08
N THR A 258 1.60 1.82 19.86
CA THR A 258 2.53 0.70 19.63
C THR A 258 3.57 0.66 20.74
N PHE A 259 4.31 -0.45 20.87
CA PHE A 259 5.25 -0.64 21.99
C PHE A 259 6.68 -1.00 21.55
N PRO A 260 7.34 -0.15 20.73
CA PRO A 260 8.75 -0.37 20.41
C PRO A 260 9.59 -0.37 21.69
N GLU A 261 10.50 -1.33 21.82
CA GLU A 261 11.35 -1.50 23.02
C GLU A 261 10.56 -1.54 24.34
N ALA A 262 9.35 -2.09 24.32
CA ALA A 262 8.45 -2.18 25.47
C ALA A 262 8.01 -0.81 26.05
N LYS A 263 8.01 0.26 25.24
CA LYS A 263 7.55 1.60 25.64
C LYS A 263 6.38 2.07 24.79
N PRO A 264 5.31 2.62 25.38
CA PRO A 264 4.15 3.07 24.62
C PRO A 264 4.52 4.27 23.74
N LYS A 265 4.20 4.18 22.45
CA LYS A 265 4.40 5.22 21.45
C LYS A 265 3.07 5.51 20.74
N PRO A 266 2.43 6.65 21.02
CA PRO A 266 1.16 7.02 20.40
C PRO A 266 1.37 7.57 18.98
N ARG A 267 0.37 7.33 18.13
CA ARG A 267 0.14 7.98 16.85
C ARG A 267 -1.16 8.77 16.96
N ALA A 268 -1.08 10.08 16.81
CA ALA A 268 -2.24 10.97 16.89
C ALA A 268 -3.23 10.69 15.74
N PRO A 269 -4.54 10.68 16.03
CA PRO A 269 -5.54 10.58 14.99
C PRO A 269 -5.60 11.84 14.14
N LYS A 270 -6.01 11.73 12.88
CA LYS A 270 -6.21 12.87 11.97
C LYS A 270 -7.49 12.68 11.17
N PRO A 271 -8.35 13.72 11.09
CA PRO A 271 -9.54 13.66 10.25
C PRO A 271 -9.20 13.34 8.80
N GLY A 272 -10.02 12.49 8.20
CA GLY A 272 -10.03 12.25 6.77
C GLY A 272 -10.90 13.28 6.04
N LEU A 273 -10.86 13.21 4.72
CA LEU A 273 -11.69 14.00 3.82
C LEU A 273 -12.26 13.06 2.77
N VAL A 274 -13.56 13.16 2.50
CA VAL A 274 -14.22 12.38 1.45
C VAL A 274 -15.03 13.27 0.54
N VAL A 275 -15.02 12.96 -0.75
CA VAL A 275 -15.89 13.59 -1.75
C VAL A 275 -17.32 13.15 -1.51
N ARG A 276 -18.26 14.11 -1.52
CA ARG A 276 -19.70 13.82 -1.50
C ARG A 276 -20.13 13.45 -2.90
N LYS A 277 -19.97 12.17 -3.26
CA LYS A 277 -20.11 11.67 -4.64
C LYS A 277 -21.43 12.05 -5.30
N ASP A 278 -22.55 11.93 -4.59
CA ASP A 278 -23.87 12.27 -5.14
C ASP A 278 -24.02 13.78 -5.40
N ASP A 279 -23.57 14.62 -4.46
CA ASP A 279 -23.55 16.07 -4.62
C ASP A 279 -22.63 16.50 -5.78
N THR A 280 -21.49 15.83 -5.94
CA THR A 280 -20.55 16.07 -7.05
C THR A 280 -21.14 15.66 -8.38
N ALA A 281 -21.81 14.51 -8.46
CA ALA A 281 -22.48 14.07 -9.68
C ALA A 281 -23.59 15.05 -10.11
N GLN A 282 -24.36 15.57 -9.16
CA GLN A 282 -25.34 16.62 -9.43
C GLN A 282 -24.67 17.92 -9.89
N LEU A 283 -23.58 18.33 -9.23
CA LEU A 283 -22.83 19.53 -9.60
C LEU A 283 -22.31 19.45 -11.04
N VAL A 284 -21.82 18.28 -11.47
CA VAL A 284 -21.33 18.07 -12.84
C VAL A 284 -22.47 18.26 -13.86
N GLN A 285 -23.64 17.68 -13.59
CA GLN A 285 -24.83 17.83 -14.44
C GLN A 285 -25.31 19.27 -14.50
N ASP A 286 -25.32 19.98 -13.37
CA ASP A 286 -25.77 21.38 -13.29
C ASP A 286 -24.83 22.36 -14.03
N GLN A 287 -23.55 22.00 -14.17
CA GLN A 287 -22.54 22.82 -14.83
C GLN A 287 -22.47 22.54 -16.34
N TYR A 288 -22.68 21.29 -16.75
CA TYR A 288 -22.54 20.86 -18.14
C TYR A 288 -23.45 21.68 -19.07
N LEU A 289 -22.86 22.25 -20.13
CA LEU A 289 -23.48 23.14 -21.14
C LEU A 289 -24.00 24.50 -20.63
N VAL A 290 -23.94 24.79 -19.33
CA VAL A 290 -24.49 26.01 -18.73
C VAL A 290 -23.40 26.97 -18.23
N GLN A 291 -22.35 26.44 -17.60
CA GLN A 291 -21.29 27.25 -16.98
C GLN A 291 -19.90 26.79 -17.44
N THR A 292 -18.98 27.75 -17.57
CA THR A 292 -17.59 27.52 -17.97
C THR A 292 -16.60 27.76 -16.83
N ASP A 293 -17.07 28.28 -15.69
CA ASP A 293 -16.21 28.58 -14.55
C ASP A 293 -15.97 27.30 -13.72
N PRO A 294 -14.75 27.06 -13.21
CA PRO A 294 -14.47 25.87 -12.41
C PRO A 294 -15.31 25.80 -11.14
N ALA A 295 -15.94 24.66 -10.88
CA ALA A 295 -16.76 24.44 -9.69
C ALA A 295 -15.96 23.73 -8.58
N LYS A 296 -16.21 24.07 -7.32
CA LYS A 296 -15.51 23.44 -6.19
C LYS A 296 -16.13 22.08 -5.86
N VAL A 297 -15.30 21.04 -5.76
CA VAL A 297 -15.74 19.69 -5.38
C VAL A 297 -16.35 19.70 -3.97
N PRO A 298 -17.62 19.26 -3.79
CA PRO A 298 -18.23 19.06 -2.48
C PRO A 298 -17.51 17.97 -1.68
N THR A 299 -17.05 18.31 -0.48
CA THR A 299 -16.37 17.37 0.42
C THR A 299 -16.97 17.38 1.83
N ALA A 300 -16.75 16.30 2.57
CA ALA A 300 -17.09 16.16 3.98
C ALA A 300 -15.87 15.66 4.76
N ALA A 301 -15.67 16.19 5.97
CA ALA A 301 -14.67 15.67 6.89
C ALA A 301 -15.18 14.35 7.49
N VAL A 302 -14.28 13.37 7.62
CA VAL A 302 -14.54 12.11 8.34
C VAL A 302 -13.71 12.12 9.60
N GLU A 303 -14.39 12.18 10.74
CA GLU A 303 -13.72 12.16 12.04
C GLU A 303 -13.20 10.75 12.37
N PRO A 304 -12.04 10.64 13.02
CA PRO A 304 -11.51 9.38 13.52
C PRO A 304 -12.44 8.77 14.58
N ALA A 305 -12.39 7.45 14.75
CA ALA A 305 -13.23 6.76 15.74
C ALA A 305 -12.94 7.20 17.18
N VAL A 306 -11.69 7.58 17.45
CA VAL A 306 -11.25 8.13 18.74
C VAL A 306 -10.44 9.40 18.48
N ASP A 307 -10.72 10.44 19.24
CA ASP A 307 -10.05 11.74 19.17
C ASP A 307 -8.74 11.79 20.00
N GLU A 308 -8.08 12.95 20.03
CA GLU A 308 -6.85 13.13 20.80
C GLU A 308 -7.05 12.96 22.32
N ASP A 309 -8.26 13.24 22.82
CA ASP A 309 -8.58 13.10 24.23
C ASP A 309 -8.71 11.63 24.62
N GLY A 310 -9.42 10.84 23.81
CA GLY A 310 -9.50 9.39 23.98
C GLY A 310 -8.14 8.70 23.83
N LEU A 311 -7.28 9.16 22.91
CA LEU A 311 -5.89 8.66 22.82
C LEU A 311 -5.08 8.97 24.09
N ARG A 312 -5.22 10.18 24.64
CA ARG A 312 -4.51 10.57 25.88
C ARG A 312 -4.99 9.75 27.08
N GLN A 313 -6.30 9.51 27.16
CA GLN A 313 -6.88 8.64 28.18
C GLN A 313 -6.35 7.21 28.04
N ALA A 314 -6.32 6.67 26.82
CA ALA A 314 -5.79 5.33 26.54
C ALA A 314 -4.31 5.19 26.90
N MET A 315 -3.50 6.24 26.69
CA MET A 315 -2.10 6.25 27.12
C MET A 315 -1.98 6.02 28.63
N THR A 316 -2.75 6.75 29.44
CA THR A 316 -2.67 6.69 30.90
C THR A 316 -3.39 5.51 31.53
N GLU A 317 -4.53 5.10 30.97
CA GLU A 317 -5.41 4.07 31.57
C GLU A 317 -5.13 2.68 31.03
N VAL A 318 -4.56 2.55 29.83
CA VAL A 318 -4.33 1.26 29.18
C VAL A 318 -2.85 1.04 28.89
N ALA A 319 -2.23 1.93 28.11
CA ALA A 319 -0.90 1.66 27.54
C ALA A 319 0.22 1.66 28.58
N GLU A 320 0.27 2.67 29.47
CA GLU A 320 1.27 2.72 30.54
C GLU A 320 1.12 1.55 31.53
N PRO A 321 -0.08 1.22 32.04
CA PRO A 321 -0.29 0.02 32.86
C PRO A 321 0.06 -1.30 32.14
N ALA A 322 -0.26 -1.41 30.84
CA ALA A 322 -0.02 -2.62 30.04
C ALA A 322 1.46 -3.06 30.01
N VAL A 323 2.39 -2.14 30.17
CA VAL A 323 3.83 -2.42 30.13
C VAL A 323 4.56 -2.07 31.43
N ALA A 324 3.82 -1.75 32.51
CA ALA A 324 4.43 -1.34 33.79
C ALA A 324 5.16 -2.48 34.50
N ALA A 325 4.70 -3.72 34.33
CA ALA A 325 5.27 -4.91 34.98
C ALA A 325 5.04 -6.19 34.14
N PRO A 326 5.86 -7.24 34.33
CA PRO A 326 5.58 -8.57 33.80
C PRO A 326 4.19 -9.08 34.20
N VAL A 327 3.65 -10.03 33.44
CA VAL A 327 2.40 -10.74 33.78
C VAL A 327 2.76 -12.12 34.32
N THR A 328 2.22 -12.50 35.47
CA THR A 328 2.45 -13.84 36.03
C THR A 328 1.53 -14.85 35.36
N ILE A 329 2.10 -15.94 34.86
CA ILE A 329 1.37 -17.06 34.25
C ILE A 329 1.40 -18.25 35.21
N GLU A 330 0.22 -18.68 35.64
CA GLU A 330 0.03 -19.87 36.48
C GLU A 330 -0.32 -21.08 35.59
N VAL A 331 0.50 -22.12 35.65
CA VAL A 331 0.35 -23.37 34.89
C VAL A 331 0.47 -24.58 35.82
N GLY A 332 -0.67 -25.04 36.33
CA GLY A 332 -0.69 -26.08 37.36
C GLY A 332 -0.08 -25.59 38.67
N ASP A 333 0.99 -26.22 39.15
CA ASP A 333 1.72 -25.83 40.36
C ASP A 333 2.94 -24.94 40.07
N LYS A 334 3.05 -24.39 38.86
CA LYS A 334 4.19 -23.58 38.42
C LYS A 334 3.74 -22.18 38.05
N ASP A 335 4.53 -21.20 38.49
CA ASP A 335 4.34 -19.79 38.14
C ASP A 335 5.54 -19.33 37.31
N VAL A 336 5.27 -18.64 36.21
CA VAL A 336 6.30 -18.08 35.32
C VAL A 336 5.93 -16.65 34.96
N ASP A 337 6.86 -15.72 35.15
CA ASP A 337 6.66 -14.34 34.74
C ASP A 337 6.92 -14.20 33.24
N LEU A 338 5.92 -13.71 32.51
CA LEU A 338 6.03 -13.29 31.13
C LEU A 338 6.57 -11.85 31.09
N PRO A 339 7.84 -11.64 30.70
CA PRO A 339 8.40 -10.30 30.67
C PRO A 339 7.70 -9.43 29.61
N VAL A 340 7.65 -8.14 29.85
CA VAL A 340 7.04 -7.16 28.94
C VAL A 340 7.62 -7.24 27.53
N THR A 341 8.93 -7.48 27.42
CA THR A 341 9.63 -7.65 26.14
C THR A 341 9.13 -8.84 25.32
N ALA A 342 8.47 -9.82 25.92
CA ALA A 342 7.92 -10.97 25.20
C ALA A 342 6.57 -10.66 24.52
N TYR A 343 5.68 -9.89 25.14
CA TYR A 343 4.36 -9.61 24.58
C TYR A 343 4.21 -8.21 23.97
N ALA A 344 5.05 -7.24 24.34
CA ALA A 344 4.98 -5.88 23.80
C ALA A 344 5.10 -5.80 22.26
N PRO A 345 5.94 -6.60 21.56
CA PRO A 345 5.98 -6.61 20.10
C PRO A 345 4.67 -7.08 19.43
N ALA A 346 3.85 -7.83 20.16
CA ALA A 346 2.55 -8.34 19.70
C ALA A 346 1.38 -7.45 20.14
N LEU A 347 1.60 -6.50 21.06
CA LEU A 347 0.57 -5.64 21.64
C LEU A 347 0.38 -4.37 20.81
N THR A 348 -0.87 -4.01 20.54
CA THR A 348 -1.28 -2.67 20.09
C THR A 348 -2.42 -2.17 20.98
N VAL A 349 -2.64 -0.85 21.01
CA VAL A 349 -3.91 -0.29 21.50
C VAL A 349 -4.53 0.47 20.34
N GLU A 350 -5.71 0.05 19.92
CA GLU A 350 -6.38 0.54 18.72
C GLU A 350 -7.89 0.72 18.95
N PRO A 351 -8.59 1.51 18.11
CA PRO A 351 -10.03 1.70 18.23
C PRO A 351 -10.80 0.41 17.96
N VAL A 352 -11.54 -0.05 18.97
CA VAL A 352 -12.50 -1.15 18.89
C VAL A 352 -13.83 -0.62 19.42
N ASP A 353 -14.88 -0.70 18.60
CA ASP A 353 -16.23 -0.20 18.93
C ASP A 353 -16.27 1.26 19.46
N GLY A 354 -15.39 2.12 18.92
CA GLY A 354 -15.31 3.54 19.28
C GLY A 354 -14.53 3.87 20.56
N ALA A 355 -13.81 2.88 21.13
CA ALA A 355 -12.93 3.08 22.27
C ALA A 355 -11.55 2.44 22.03
N MET A 356 -10.51 2.98 22.65
CA MET A 356 -9.16 2.39 22.55
C MET A 356 -9.08 1.13 23.42
N ALA A 357 -8.80 -0.02 22.80
CA ALA A 357 -8.67 -1.30 23.48
C ALA A 357 -7.33 -1.98 23.15
N PRO A 358 -6.70 -2.69 24.11
CA PRO A 358 -5.50 -3.45 23.84
C PRO A 358 -5.83 -4.71 23.03
N VAL A 359 -5.03 -4.98 22.00
CA VAL A 359 -5.13 -6.14 21.11
C VAL A 359 -3.76 -6.83 21.07
N ILE A 360 -3.75 -8.16 21.17
CA ILE A 360 -2.53 -8.96 21.04
C ILE A 360 -2.61 -9.83 19.79
N ASP A 361 -1.60 -9.72 18.93
CA ASP A 361 -1.42 -10.54 17.74
C ASP A 361 -0.86 -11.92 18.13
N PRO A 362 -1.64 -13.01 17.99
CA PRO A 362 -1.24 -14.34 18.43
C PRO A 362 -0.07 -14.91 17.62
N GLU A 363 0.08 -14.53 16.34
CA GLU A 363 1.18 -15.00 15.50
C GLU A 363 2.51 -14.39 15.97
N LYS A 364 2.51 -13.09 16.28
CA LYS A 364 3.68 -12.38 16.82
C LYS A 364 4.02 -12.80 18.26
N LEU A 365 3.04 -13.26 19.02
CA LEU A 365 3.24 -13.74 20.39
C LEU A 365 3.88 -15.14 20.45
N ALA A 366 3.67 -15.98 19.43
CA ALA A 366 3.95 -17.42 19.49
C ALA A 366 5.40 -17.78 19.87
N GLU A 367 6.39 -17.20 19.18
CA GLU A 367 7.81 -17.46 19.43
C GLU A 367 8.27 -16.86 20.77
N PRO A 368 8.06 -15.56 21.07
CA PRO A 368 8.42 -14.97 22.36
C PRO A 368 7.78 -15.67 23.56
N LEU A 369 6.52 -16.09 23.45
CA LEU A 369 5.81 -16.85 24.49
C LEU A 369 6.50 -18.18 24.75
N THR A 370 6.88 -18.89 23.68
CA THR A 370 7.58 -20.17 23.78
C THR A 370 8.94 -20.02 24.47
N ASP A 371 9.69 -18.98 24.12
CA ASP A 371 11.02 -18.75 24.66
C ASP A 371 10.96 -18.27 26.12
N ALA A 372 10.02 -17.38 26.46
CA ALA A 372 9.83 -16.88 27.83
C ALA A 372 9.31 -17.95 28.80
N THR A 373 8.58 -18.96 28.30
CA THR A 373 8.01 -20.03 29.12
C THR A 373 8.85 -21.31 29.11
N THR A 374 10.14 -21.18 28.80
CA THR A 374 11.10 -22.29 28.82
C THR A 374 11.06 -23.02 30.18
N GLY A 375 10.58 -24.27 30.19
CA GLY A 375 10.37 -25.08 31.40
C GLY A 375 8.91 -25.47 31.67
N ILE A 376 7.96 -24.83 30.97
CA ILE A 376 6.58 -25.28 30.83
C ILE A 376 6.53 -26.19 29.59
N GLY A 377 6.46 -27.51 29.83
CA GLY A 377 6.34 -28.52 28.76
C GLY A 377 7.60 -28.73 27.92
N LYS A 378 7.44 -28.94 26.61
CA LYS A 378 8.51 -29.22 25.64
C LYS A 378 8.28 -28.39 24.38
N LYS A 379 9.30 -27.67 23.88
CA LYS A 379 9.19 -26.86 22.65
C LYS A 379 8.83 -27.75 21.45
N ALA A 380 7.89 -27.29 20.62
CA ALA A 380 7.60 -27.91 19.33
C ALA A 380 8.83 -27.78 18.43
N VAL A 381 9.07 -28.77 17.57
CA VAL A 381 10.18 -28.76 16.61
C VAL A 381 9.59 -28.63 15.24
N ASP A 382 9.95 -27.58 14.51
CA ASP A 382 9.49 -27.36 13.15
C ASP A 382 9.88 -28.49 12.21
N ALA A 383 9.01 -28.75 11.24
CA ALA A 383 9.35 -29.57 10.11
C ALA A 383 10.44 -28.86 9.28
N THR A 384 11.11 -29.60 8.42
CA THR A 384 11.99 -28.99 7.42
C THR A 384 12.12 -29.90 6.21
N VAL A 385 12.77 -29.42 5.16
CA VAL A 385 13.13 -30.21 3.99
C VAL A 385 14.64 -30.25 3.91
N GLU A 386 15.21 -31.45 4.02
CA GLU A 386 16.65 -31.67 3.87
C GLU A 386 16.95 -32.38 2.56
N ILE A 387 18.15 -32.18 2.02
CA ILE A 387 18.65 -32.97 0.90
C ILE A 387 19.46 -34.16 1.44
N ARG A 388 18.93 -35.37 1.28
CA ARG A 388 19.61 -36.64 1.63
C ARG A 388 19.75 -37.48 0.37
N ASP A 389 20.98 -37.91 0.08
CA ASP A 389 21.31 -38.69 -1.12
C ASP A 389 20.77 -38.05 -2.43
N ASP A 390 20.97 -36.73 -2.56
CA ASP A 390 20.49 -35.90 -3.67
C ASP A 390 18.96 -35.95 -3.91
N LYS A 391 18.19 -36.16 -2.84
CA LYS A 391 16.73 -36.09 -2.85
C LYS A 391 16.20 -35.23 -1.71
N PRO A 392 15.16 -34.41 -1.95
CA PRO A 392 14.44 -33.75 -0.87
C PRO A 392 13.73 -34.77 0.01
N VAL A 393 13.94 -34.66 1.32
CA VAL A 393 13.30 -35.48 2.34
C VAL A 393 12.68 -34.54 3.37
N VAL A 394 11.35 -34.62 3.52
CA VAL A 394 10.66 -33.92 4.61
C VAL A 394 11.07 -34.57 5.93
N VAL A 395 11.68 -33.79 6.80
CA VAL A 395 11.91 -34.13 8.20
C VAL A 395 10.65 -33.68 8.97
N PRO A 396 9.85 -34.61 9.51
CA PRO A 396 8.62 -34.24 10.19
C PRO A 396 8.89 -33.38 11.42
N GLY A 397 8.04 -32.37 11.60
CA GLY A 397 7.98 -31.61 12.84
C GLY A 397 7.50 -32.49 13.98
N LYS A 398 7.78 -32.05 15.21
CA LYS A 398 7.35 -32.73 16.44
C LYS A 398 6.52 -31.75 17.26
N GLU A 399 5.34 -32.19 17.64
CA GLU A 399 4.50 -31.45 18.56
C GLU A 399 5.23 -31.17 19.88
N GLY A 400 4.99 -29.97 20.40
CA GLY A 400 5.39 -29.55 21.72
C GLY A 400 4.24 -29.69 22.73
N VAL A 401 4.55 -29.35 23.96
CA VAL A 401 3.56 -29.08 25.02
C VAL A 401 3.91 -27.71 25.57
N GLY A 402 2.97 -26.78 25.56
CA GLY A 402 3.21 -25.38 25.93
C GLY A 402 1.91 -24.59 26.01
N LEU A 403 2.03 -23.26 26.02
CA LEU A 403 0.88 -22.37 26.07
C LEU A 403 0.40 -22.04 24.66
N GLN A 404 -0.92 -21.96 24.47
CA GLN A 404 -1.52 -21.66 23.18
C GLN A 404 -1.48 -20.16 22.90
N PRO A 405 -0.87 -19.68 21.80
CA PRO A 405 -0.75 -18.25 21.53
C PRO A 405 -2.10 -17.53 21.43
N GLN A 406 -3.09 -18.15 20.78
CA GLN A 406 -4.45 -17.61 20.68
C GLN A 406 -5.12 -17.46 22.05
N GLU A 407 -5.07 -18.50 22.89
CA GLU A 407 -5.65 -18.46 24.24
C GLU A 407 -4.93 -17.42 25.12
N MET A 408 -3.60 -17.31 24.99
CA MET A 408 -2.82 -16.33 25.72
C MET A 408 -3.14 -14.90 25.27
N ALA A 409 -3.27 -14.64 23.98
CA ALA A 409 -3.66 -13.33 23.46
C ALA A 409 -5.01 -12.87 24.05
N GLU A 410 -6.00 -13.77 24.09
CA GLU A 410 -7.33 -13.49 24.65
C GLU A 410 -7.31 -13.27 26.17
N LYS A 411 -6.53 -14.07 26.90
CA LYS A 411 -6.48 -14.01 28.37
C LYS A 411 -5.56 -12.93 28.93
N LEU A 412 -4.55 -12.48 28.17
CA LEU A 412 -3.65 -11.41 28.60
C LEU A 412 -4.35 -10.06 28.61
N VAL A 413 -5.12 -9.74 27.57
CA VAL A 413 -5.84 -8.46 27.41
C VAL A 413 -6.50 -7.95 28.69
N PRO A 414 -7.36 -8.72 29.40
CA PRO A 414 -8.05 -8.23 30.60
C PRO A 414 -7.13 -7.99 31.81
N VAL A 415 -5.95 -8.61 31.88
CA VAL A 415 -5.03 -8.45 33.02
C VAL A 415 -3.95 -7.40 32.80
N LEU A 416 -3.80 -6.90 31.57
CA LEU A 416 -2.76 -5.92 31.23
C LEU A 416 -2.92 -4.59 31.98
N THR A 417 -4.11 -4.23 32.43
CA THR A 417 -4.32 -3.01 33.22
C THR A 417 -4.31 -3.25 34.73
N GLU A 418 -4.25 -4.51 35.16
CA GLU A 418 -4.27 -4.91 36.56
C GLU A 418 -2.87 -4.81 37.21
N THR A 419 -2.85 -4.78 38.54
CA THR A 419 -1.63 -4.63 39.35
C THR A 419 -1.55 -5.68 40.45
N GLY A 420 -0.32 -6.00 40.88
CA GLY A 420 -0.10 -7.00 41.94
C GLY A 420 -0.64 -8.38 41.54
N ASP A 421 -1.26 -9.08 42.48
CA ASP A 421 -1.75 -10.45 42.30
C ASP A 421 -2.87 -10.57 41.24
N GLU A 422 -3.58 -9.48 40.94
CA GLU A 422 -4.63 -9.43 39.91
C GLU A 422 -4.05 -9.45 38.49
N ARG A 423 -2.74 -9.19 38.34
CA ARG A 423 -2.00 -9.26 37.07
C ARG A 423 -1.52 -10.68 36.76
N THR A 424 -2.44 -11.64 36.88
CA THR A 424 -2.15 -13.07 36.80
C THR A 424 -3.09 -13.77 35.84
N VAL A 425 -2.54 -14.64 34.99
CA VAL A 425 -3.33 -15.46 34.05
C VAL A 425 -3.18 -16.94 34.38
N GLN A 426 -4.32 -17.62 34.53
CA GLN A 426 -4.38 -19.08 34.68
C GLN A 426 -4.60 -19.77 33.33
N VAL A 427 -3.69 -20.66 32.98
CA VAL A 427 -3.74 -21.46 31.74
C VAL A 427 -3.26 -22.88 31.97
N GLU A 428 -3.68 -23.78 31.08
CA GLU A 428 -3.21 -25.15 31.04
C GLU A 428 -2.23 -25.33 29.88
N ALA A 429 -1.15 -26.09 30.10
CA ALA A 429 -0.27 -26.48 29.02
C ALA A 429 -0.97 -27.49 28.10
N LYS A 430 -1.05 -27.17 26.81
CA LYS A 430 -1.69 -27.99 25.77
C LYS A 430 -0.66 -28.42 24.74
N VAL A 431 -1.05 -29.34 23.86
CA VAL A 431 -0.23 -29.72 22.70
C VAL A 431 -0.10 -28.51 21.79
N VAL A 432 1.13 -28.08 21.52
CA VAL A 432 1.44 -26.95 20.63
C VAL A 432 2.01 -27.52 19.34
N GLU A 433 1.38 -27.20 18.22
CA GLU A 433 1.91 -27.58 16.91
C GLU A 433 3.17 -26.78 16.60
N PRO A 434 4.12 -27.34 15.83
CA PRO A 434 5.22 -26.56 15.28
C PRO A 434 4.71 -25.40 14.43
N VAL A 435 5.42 -24.27 14.47
CA VAL A 435 5.11 -23.07 13.66
C VAL A 435 5.13 -23.41 12.17
N PHE A 436 6.03 -24.31 11.77
CA PHE A 436 6.06 -24.88 10.43
C PHE A 436 5.81 -26.39 10.49
N THR A 437 4.62 -26.80 10.08
CA THR A 437 4.15 -28.17 10.25
C THR A 437 4.71 -29.13 9.20
N THR A 438 4.57 -30.44 9.47
CA THR A 438 4.90 -31.48 8.47
C THR A 438 4.02 -31.35 7.22
N GLU A 439 2.81 -30.82 7.37
CA GLU A 439 1.86 -30.61 6.28
C GLU A 439 2.27 -29.41 5.44
N ASP A 440 2.72 -28.32 6.07
CA ASP A 440 3.30 -27.16 5.38
C ASP A 440 4.52 -27.57 4.55
N ALA A 441 5.45 -28.33 5.15
CA ALA A 441 6.64 -28.81 4.46
C ALA A 441 6.30 -29.66 3.21
N LYS A 442 5.25 -30.49 3.29
CA LYS A 442 4.74 -31.27 2.14
C LYS A 442 4.05 -30.38 1.12
N ALA A 443 3.29 -29.38 1.56
CA ALA A 443 2.56 -28.45 0.70
C ALA A 443 3.50 -27.61 -0.19
N LEU A 444 4.74 -27.39 0.24
CA LEU A 444 5.76 -26.71 -0.57
C LEU A 444 6.18 -27.46 -1.84
N LYS A 445 5.91 -28.77 -1.98
CA LYS A 445 6.23 -29.56 -3.19
C LYS A 445 7.68 -29.40 -3.66
N ILE A 446 8.64 -29.48 -2.74
CA ILE A 446 10.06 -29.46 -3.06
C ILE A 446 10.48 -30.88 -3.46
N VAL A 447 10.69 -31.13 -4.75
CA VAL A 447 10.83 -32.50 -5.30
C VAL A 447 12.08 -32.71 -6.16
N GLU A 448 12.66 -31.66 -6.73
CA GLU A 448 13.81 -31.76 -7.63
C GLU A 448 14.69 -30.51 -7.58
N LYS A 449 15.91 -30.61 -8.12
CA LYS A 449 16.81 -29.47 -8.29
C LYS A 449 16.38 -28.65 -9.51
N ILE A 450 16.05 -27.38 -9.31
CA ILE A 450 15.55 -26.48 -10.35
C ILE A 450 16.62 -25.49 -10.83
N GLY A 451 17.65 -25.24 -10.03
CA GLY A 451 18.79 -24.39 -10.38
C GLY A 451 20.05 -24.77 -9.60
N GLU A 452 21.21 -24.51 -10.18
CA GLU A 452 22.50 -24.75 -9.55
C GLU A 452 23.54 -23.82 -10.15
N PHE A 453 24.45 -23.33 -9.32
CA PHE A 453 25.64 -22.67 -9.79
C PHE A 453 26.82 -22.94 -8.88
N THR A 454 28.01 -23.00 -9.47
CA THR A 454 29.27 -23.11 -8.74
C THR A 454 30.23 -22.06 -9.24
N THR A 455 30.88 -21.37 -8.32
CA THR A 455 31.99 -20.47 -8.62
C THR A 455 33.26 -20.94 -7.93
N GLU A 456 34.41 -20.63 -8.53
CA GLU A 456 35.72 -20.94 -7.96
C GLU A 456 36.37 -19.68 -7.37
N TYR A 457 37.20 -19.85 -6.34
CA TYR A 457 37.91 -18.74 -5.72
C TYR A 457 39.36 -19.12 -5.35
N PRO A 458 40.31 -18.17 -5.43
CA PRO A 458 41.70 -18.42 -5.05
C PRO A 458 41.84 -18.58 -3.55
N HIS A 459 42.89 -19.30 -3.12
CA HIS A 459 43.15 -19.51 -1.71
C HIS A 459 43.47 -18.20 -0.96
N ALA A 460 42.69 -17.95 0.09
CA ALA A 460 42.99 -17.03 1.17
C ALA A 460 42.20 -17.48 2.40
N GLU A 461 42.79 -17.45 3.59
CA GLU A 461 42.15 -17.96 4.81
C GLU A 461 40.82 -17.27 5.10
N TYR A 462 40.75 -15.94 4.96
CA TYR A 462 39.51 -15.17 5.17
C TYR A 462 38.38 -15.62 4.23
N ARG A 463 38.68 -16.08 3.01
CA ARG A 463 37.66 -16.57 2.06
C ARG A 463 37.05 -17.88 2.53
N ASN A 464 37.86 -18.79 3.06
CA ASN A 464 37.37 -20.05 3.61
C ASN A 464 36.47 -19.83 4.83
N VAL A 465 36.80 -18.84 5.67
CA VAL A 465 36.01 -18.47 6.86
C VAL A 465 34.71 -17.76 6.43
N ASN A 466 34.82 -16.61 5.76
CA ASN A 466 33.67 -15.75 5.47
C ASN A 466 32.68 -16.40 4.50
N GLN A 467 33.15 -17.04 3.43
CA GLN A 467 32.26 -17.72 2.48
C GLN A 467 31.66 -18.98 3.11
N GLY A 468 32.43 -19.69 3.95
CA GLY A 468 31.94 -20.84 4.70
C GLY A 468 30.80 -20.45 5.65
N ARG A 469 30.98 -19.38 6.42
CA ARG A 469 29.96 -18.86 7.34
C ARG A 469 28.70 -18.38 6.61
N ALA A 470 28.84 -17.61 5.54
CA ALA A 470 27.70 -17.17 4.75
C ALA A 470 26.94 -18.35 4.12
N ALA A 471 27.65 -19.37 3.61
CA ALA A 471 27.03 -20.57 3.05
C ALA A 471 26.34 -21.43 4.13
N GLU A 472 26.90 -21.50 5.34
CA GLU A 472 26.29 -22.19 6.49
C GLU A 472 24.94 -21.56 6.85
N ILE A 473 24.86 -20.23 6.95
CA ILE A 473 23.62 -19.52 7.29
C ILE A 473 22.58 -19.65 6.16
N LEU A 474 23.03 -19.56 4.91
CA LEU A 474 22.16 -19.68 3.73
C LEU A 474 21.62 -21.12 3.51
N ASN A 475 22.31 -22.12 4.03
CA ASN A 475 21.94 -23.51 3.81
C ASN A 475 20.73 -23.91 4.65
N GLY A 476 19.67 -24.35 3.99
CA GLY A 476 18.42 -24.72 4.65
C GLY A 476 17.33 -23.65 4.55
N THR A 477 17.63 -22.48 3.98
CA THR A 477 16.63 -21.42 3.79
C THR A 477 15.51 -21.90 2.87
N ILE A 478 14.26 -21.81 3.33
CA ILE A 478 13.06 -22.15 2.58
C ILE A 478 12.31 -20.87 2.21
N LEU A 479 11.99 -20.72 0.93
CA LEU A 479 11.14 -19.67 0.40
C LEU A 479 9.77 -20.20 0.04
N LYS A 480 8.72 -19.65 0.65
CA LYS A 480 7.33 -19.93 0.29
C LYS A 480 6.99 -19.30 -1.08
N PRO A 481 5.98 -19.81 -1.80
CA PRO A 481 5.43 -19.13 -2.97
C PRO A 481 5.11 -17.65 -2.68
N GLY A 482 5.54 -16.75 -3.56
CA GLY A 482 5.36 -15.31 -3.44
C GLY A 482 6.37 -14.58 -2.53
N GLN A 483 7.14 -15.30 -1.71
CA GLN A 483 8.09 -14.70 -0.77
C GLN A 483 9.32 -14.12 -1.49
N THR A 484 9.79 -12.96 -1.04
CA THR A 484 11.06 -12.36 -1.49
C THR A 484 12.19 -12.74 -0.55
N PHE A 485 13.26 -13.29 -1.11
CA PHE A 485 14.55 -13.48 -0.43
C PHE A 485 15.28 -12.14 -0.32
N SER A 486 15.96 -11.92 0.79
CA SER A 486 17.04 -10.93 0.92
C SER A 486 18.27 -11.63 1.48
N PHE A 487 19.43 -11.39 0.86
CA PHE A 487 20.69 -11.92 1.35
C PHE A 487 21.09 -11.27 2.68
N ASN A 488 20.93 -9.95 2.79
CA ASN A 488 21.22 -9.22 4.03
C ASN A 488 20.30 -9.63 5.19
N ASP A 489 19.00 -9.82 4.96
CA ASP A 489 18.06 -10.25 6.01
C ASP A 489 18.35 -11.69 6.47
N THR A 490 18.83 -12.54 5.56
CA THR A 490 19.14 -13.94 5.86
C THR A 490 20.50 -14.11 6.56
N VAL A 491 21.55 -13.49 6.01
CA VAL A 491 22.94 -13.68 6.49
C VAL A 491 23.29 -12.70 7.62
N GLY A 492 22.61 -11.55 7.68
CA GLY A 492 22.86 -10.49 8.64
C GLY A 492 24.12 -9.68 8.34
N GLU A 493 24.44 -8.80 9.28
CA GLU A 493 25.64 -7.98 9.25
C GLU A 493 26.90 -8.85 9.39
N ARG A 494 27.95 -8.53 8.62
CA ARG A 494 29.21 -9.27 8.63
C ARG A 494 30.08 -8.77 9.77
N THR A 495 29.76 -9.15 10.99
CA THR A 495 30.53 -8.81 12.19
C THR A 495 31.38 -9.98 12.69
N ALA A 496 32.39 -9.69 13.52
CA ALA A 496 33.14 -10.74 14.22
C ALA A 496 32.23 -11.59 15.13
N ALA A 497 31.24 -10.96 15.78
CA ALA A 497 30.25 -11.66 16.60
C ALA A 497 29.37 -12.62 15.78
N ASN A 498 29.08 -12.28 14.52
CA ASN A 498 28.36 -13.16 13.59
C ASN A 498 29.28 -14.19 12.88
N GLY A 499 30.53 -14.33 13.33
CA GLY A 499 31.48 -15.35 12.86
C GLY A 499 32.23 -14.99 11.57
N PHE A 500 32.25 -13.72 11.18
CA PHE A 500 33.04 -13.23 10.05
C PHE A 500 34.42 -12.72 10.51
N THR A 501 35.35 -12.63 9.57
CA THR A 501 36.71 -12.11 9.77
C THR A 501 37.04 -11.06 8.72
N THR A 502 38.11 -10.29 8.97
CA THR A 502 38.61 -9.27 8.06
C THR A 502 39.17 -9.90 6.80
N GLY A 503 38.85 -9.30 5.65
CA GLY A 503 39.46 -9.65 4.38
C GLY A 503 39.18 -8.58 3.34
N SER A 504 39.77 -8.77 2.17
CA SER A 504 39.67 -7.77 1.12
C SER A 504 38.24 -7.61 0.57
N VAL A 505 37.75 -6.37 0.61
CA VAL A 505 36.52 -5.82 0.04
C VAL A 505 36.89 -4.83 -1.07
N ILE A 506 35.95 -4.61 -1.99
CA ILE A 506 36.06 -3.52 -2.98
C ILE A 506 35.10 -2.41 -2.53
N ASN A 507 35.64 -1.25 -2.19
CA ASN A 507 34.89 -0.08 -1.78
C ASN A 507 35.28 1.11 -2.68
N ASN A 508 34.31 1.79 -3.29
CA ASN A 508 34.52 2.90 -4.23
C ASN A 508 35.60 2.65 -5.31
N GLY A 509 35.66 1.42 -5.82
CA GLY A 509 36.61 1.04 -6.88
C GLY A 509 38.04 0.76 -6.41
N ARG A 510 38.28 0.65 -5.10
CA ARG A 510 39.57 0.32 -4.47
C ARG A 510 39.45 -0.91 -3.58
N PHE A 511 40.55 -1.65 -3.41
CA PHE A 511 40.63 -2.74 -2.43
C PHE A 511 40.92 -2.21 -1.04
N GLN A 512 40.13 -2.62 -0.05
CA GLN A 512 40.30 -2.29 1.37
C GLN A 512 40.05 -3.54 2.22
N ASP A 513 40.62 -3.60 3.41
CA ASP A 513 40.38 -4.71 4.33
C ASP A 513 39.21 -4.39 5.27
N GLU A 514 38.12 -5.15 5.14
CA GLU A 514 36.91 -4.98 5.95
C GLU A 514 36.37 -6.35 6.40
N LEU A 515 35.49 -6.35 7.42
CA LEU A 515 34.83 -7.58 7.86
C LEU A 515 33.91 -8.13 6.75
N GLY A 516 33.95 -9.45 6.53
CA GLY A 516 33.15 -10.10 5.50
C GLY A 516 33.76 -10.06 4.09
N GLY A 517 35.04 -9.70 3.96
CA GLY A 517 35.79 -9.84 2.71
C GLY A 517 35.56 -11.18 2.02
N GLY A 518 35.24 -11.12 0.72
CA GLY A 518 35.00 -12.29 -0.12
C GLY A 518 33.56 -12.86 -0.13
N VAL A 519 32.62 -12.32 0.66
CA VAL A 519 31.21 -12.78 0.68
C VAL A 519 30.49 -12.58 -0.65
N SER A 520 30.86 -11.57 -1.47
CA SER A 520 30.28 -11.37 -2.82
C SER A 520 30.41 -12.60 -3.74
N GLN A 521 31.35 -13.51 -3.46
CA GLN A 521 31.43 -14.81 -4.12
C GLN A 521 30.18 -15.66 -3.89
N VAL A 522 29.70 -15.73 -2.65
CA VAL A 522 28.49 -16.48 -2.26
C VAL A 522 27.27 -15.81 -2.86
N VAL A 523 27.20 -14.48 -2.82
CA VAL A 523 26.09 -13.69 -3.40
C VAL A 523 25.99 -13.91 -4.91
N THR A 524 27.10 -13.76 -5.64
CA THR A 524 27.15 -14.03 -7.09
C THR A 524 26.75 -15.47 -7.42
N THR A 525 27.16 -16.45 -6.61
CA THR A 525 26.78 -17.85 -6.81
C THR A 525 25.29 -18.06 -6.57
N THR A 526 24.74 -17.43 -5.53
CA THR A 526 23.32 -17.47 -5.16
C THR A 526 22.45 -16.84 -6.25
N TYR A 527 22.85 -15.65 -6.72
CA TYR A 527 22.21 -14.95 -7.84
C TYR A 527 22.10 -15.85 -9.08
N ASN A 528 23.22 -16.46 -9.51
CA ASN A 528 23.19 -17.33 -10.69
C ASN A 528 22.35 -18.60 -10.46
N ALA A 529 22.36 -19.19 -9.26
CA ALA A 529 21.53 -20.35 -8.95
C ALA A 529 20.02 -19.98 -9.01
N ALA A 530 19.63 -18.83 -8.48
CA ALA A 530 18.27 -18.27 -8.57
C ALA A 530 17.89 -17.93 -10.02
N PHE A 531 18.84 -17.34 -10.76
CA PHE A 531 18.69 -16.97 -12.16
C PHE A 531 18.34 -18.19 -13.02
N PHE A 532 19.05 -19.32 -12.84
CA PHE A 532 18.78 -20.56 -13.57
C PHE A 532 17.60 -21.36 -13.02
N ALA A 533 17.19 -21.12 -11.78
CA ALA A 533 15.93 -21.64 -11.22
C ALA A 533 14.69 -20.93 -11.79
N GLY A 534 14.87 -19.82 -12.52
CA GLY A 534 13.77 -19.04 -13.09
C GLY A 534 13.07 -18.14 -12.08
N LEU A 535 13.71 -17.85 -10.95
CA LEU A 535 13.22 -16.91 -9.95
C LEU A 535 13.28 -15.48 -10.50
N GLU A 536 12.35 -14.65 -10.04
CA GLU A 536 12.27 -13.25 -10.38
C GLU A 536 13.37 -12.47 -9.68
N ASP A 537 14.18 -11.75 -10.47
CA ASP A 537 15.20 -10.86 -9.98
C ASP A 537 14.55 -9.56 -9.50
N VAL A 538 14.69 -9.25 -8.21
CA VAL A 538 14.09 -8.07 -7.57
C VAL A 538 15.15 -6.98 -7.41
N GLU A 539 16.34 -7.37 -6.96
CA GLU A 539 17.48 -6.48 -6.79
C GLU A 539 18.78 -7.28 -6.96
N HIS A 540 19.64 -6.81 -7.85
CA HIS A 540 21.04 -7.18 -7.85
C HIS A 540 21.86 -6.03 -8.42
N HIS A 541 23.11 -5.92 -7.99
CA HIS A 541 24.04 -4.90 -8.46
C HIS A 541 25.36 -5.54 -8.84
N PRO A 542 25.85 -5.41 -10.08
CA PRO A 542 27.18 -5.87 -10.45
C PRO A 542 28.27 -5.05 -9.74
N HIS A 543 29.49 -5.57 -9.64
CA HIS A 543 30.62 -4.76 -9.17
C HIS A 543 30.90 -3.62 -10.15
N ALA A 544 31.50 -2.52 -9.65
CA ALA A 544 31.85 -1.36 -10.47
C ALA A 544 32.78 -1.72 -11.65
N PHE A 545 33.65 -2.72 -11.49
CA PHE A 545 34.52 -3.22 -12.55
C PHE A 545 34.41 -4.75 -12.67
N TYR A 546 34.66 -5.26 -13.87
CA TYR A 546 34.55 -6.70 -14.15
C TYR A 546 35.62 -7.50 -13.41
N ILE A 547 35.19 -8.54 -12.71
CA ILE A 547 36.06 -9.49 -12.03
C ILE A 547 36.03 -10.82 -12.79
N ASP A 548 37.20 -11.24 -13.27
CA ASP A 548 37.37 -12.37 -14.20
C ASP A 548 36.86 -13.73 -13.69
N ARG A 549 36.86 -13.96 -12.38
CA ARG A 549 36.34 -15.18 -11.75
C ARG A 549 34.81 -15.30 -11.77
N TYR A 550 34.08 -14.23 -12.13
CA TYR A 550 32.62 -14.24 -12.22
C TYR A 550 32.14 -14.37 -13.66
N PRO A 551 30.94 -14.95 -13.87
CA PRO A 551 30.34 -14.94 -15.19
C PRO A 551 30.09 -13.49 -15.62
N VAL A 552 30.65 -13.10 -16.76
CA VAL A 552 30.51 -11.74 -17.28
C VAL A 552 29.05 -11.30 -17.36
N GLY A 553 28.76 -10.14 -16.77
CA GLY A 553 27.43 -9.52 -16.66
C GLY A 553 26.46 -10.22 -15.70
N ARG A 554 26.85 -11.30 -15.02
CA ARG A 554 26.01 -12.00 -14.03
C ARG A 554 26.75 -12.15 -12.72
N GLU A 555 27.09 -11.01 -12.14
CA GLU A 555 27.66 -10.90 -10.82
C GLU A 555 26.76 -10.08 -9.91
N ALA A 556 26.88 -10.30 -8.61
CA ALA A 556 26.11 -9.58 -7.61
C ALA A 556 27.03 -9.20 -6.45
N THR A 557 26.88 -7.95 -6.01
CA THR A 557 27.52 -7.35 -4.84
C THR A 557 26.57 -7.34 -3.66
N VAL A 558 27.14 -7.17 -2.47
CA VAL A 558 26.36 -6.97 -1.25
C VAL A 558 27.14 -6.05 -0.32
N TYR A 559 26.43 -5.17 0.36
CA TYR A 559 26.95 -4.33 1.43
C TYR A 559 25.83 -4.09 2.44
N PHE A 560 26.08 -4.39 3.71
CA PHE A 560 25.03 -4.38 4.72
C PHE A 560 24.53 -2.94 4.91
N GLY A 561 23.22 -2.75 4.87
CA GLY A 561 22.61 -1.42 4.95
C GLY A 561 22.53 -0.62 3.65
N SER A 562 23.15 -1.06 2.54
CA SER A 562 23.09 -0.30 1.26
C SER A 562 22.90 -1.11 -0.02
N LEU A 563 23.53 -2.28 -0.18
CA LEU A 563 23.41 -3.11 -1.38
C LEU A 563 22.98 -4.52 -1.01
N ASP A 564 21.95 -5.04 -1.67
CA ASP A 564 21.42 -6.37 -1.39
C ASP A 564 21.29 -7.23 -2.65
N LEU A 565 21.14 -8.54 -2.44
CA LEU A 565 20.65 -9.47 -3.45
C LEU A 565 19.25 -9.91 -3.03
N ARG A 566 18.25 -9.55 -3.85
CA ARG A 566 16.85 -9.92 -3.63
C ARG A 566 16.27 -10.62 -4.84
N PHE A 567 15.55 -11.71 -4.59
CA PHE A 567 14.79 -12.41 -5.62
C PHE A 567 13.48 -12.93 -5.05
N ARG A 568 12.43 -12.92 -5.86
CA ARG A 568 11.10 -13.40 -5.46
C ARG A 568 10.87 -14.82 -5.94
N ASN A 569 10.35 -15.67 -5.07
CA ASN A 569 9.84 -16.97 -5.45
C ASN A 569 8.48 -16.82 -6.16
N ASN A 570 8.51 -16.55 -7.47
CA ASN A 570 7.34 -16.46 -8.33
C ASN A 570 6.80 -17.82 -8.80
N LEU A 571 7.24 -18.92 -8.18
CA LEU A 571 6.76 -20.28 -8.47
C LEU A 571 5.55 -20.65 -7.59
N GLN A 572 4.82 -21.68 -7.98
CA GLN A 572 3.71 -22.28 -7.22
C GLN A 572 4.19 -23.21 -6.10
N SER A 573 5.47 -23.60 -6.12
CA SER A 573 6.11 -24.43 -5.09
C SER A 573 7.05 -23.60 -4.22
N GLY A 574 7.37 -24.12 -3.04
CA GLY A 574 8.48 -23.60 -2.24
C GLY A 574 9.83 -23.84 -2.93
N VAL A 575 10.84 -23.08 -2.49
CA VAL A 575 12.23 -23.23 -2.91
C VAL A 575 13.13 -23.40 -1.70
N LEU A 576 13.86 -24.51 -1.62
CA LEU A 576 14.92 -24.74 -0.63
C LEU A 576 16.27 -24.35 -1.23
N ILE A 577 16.99 -23.49 -0.52
CA ILE A 577 18.38 -23.12 -0.83
C ILE A 577 19.32 -24.07 -0.10
N ARG A 578 20.19 -24.74 -0.85
CA ARG A 578 21.31 -25.53 -0.32
C ARG A 578 22.60 -24.86 -0.75
N ALA A 579 23.41 -24.45 0.22
CA ALA A 579 24.67 -23.75 -0.01
C ALA A 579 25.80 -24.47 0.72
N PHE A 580 26.95 -24.63 0.06
CA PHE A 580 28.12 -25.22 0.68
C PHE A 580 29.42 -24.78 0.00
N VAL A 581 30.50 -24.79 0.78
CA VAL A 581 31.83 -24.39 0.35
C VAL A 581 32.81 -25.55 0.50
N GLN A 582 33.51 -25.86 -0.59
CA GLN A 582 34.71 -26.67 -0.57
C GLN A 582 35.90 -25.73 -0.36
N LYS A 583 36.51 -25.81 0.83
CA LYS A 583 37.60 -24.92 1.23
C LYS A 583 38.78 -25.03 0.27
N SER A 584 39.33 -23.89 -0.09
CA SER A 584 40.61 -23.79 -0.79
C SER A 584 41.75 -24.26 0.12
N SER A 585 42.82 -24.79 -0.48
CA SER A 585 44.09 -25.06 0.21
C SER A 585 45.21 -24.21 -0.41
N PRO A 586 46.34 -23.97 0.29
CA PRO A 586 47.48 -23.27 -0.28
C PRO A 586 47.89 -23.85 -1.65
N GLY A 587 47.92 -23.00 -2.68
CA GLY A 587 48.22 -23.40 -4.07
C GLY A 587 47.04 -24.03 -4.85
N GLY A 588 45.86 -24.14 -4.25
CA GLY A 588 44.65 -24.66 -4.86
C GLY A 588 43.51 -23.63 -4.98
N VAL A 589 42.39 -24.08 -5.53
CA VAL A 589 41.15 -23.31 -5.65
C VAL A 589 40.09 -23.87 -4.69
N GLY A 590 39.29 -22.97 -4.13
CA GLY A 590 38.06 -23.34 -3.41
C GLY A 590 36.86 -23.26 -4.35
N ARG A 591 35.73 -23.86 -3.94
CA ARG A 591 34.49 -23.85 -4.70
C ARG A 591 33.30 -23.52 -3.81
N THR A 592 32.48 -22.57 -4.23
CA THR A 592 31.21 -22.23 -3.59
C THR A 592 30.09 -22.71 -4.49
N THR A 593 29.18 -23.53 -3.96
CA THR A 593 28.05 -24.10 -4.71
C THR A 593 26.75 -23.73 -4.04
N VAL A 594 25.78 -23.25 -4.83
CA VAL A 594 24.41 -23.01 -4.39
C VAL A 594 23.47 -23.77 -5.31
N GLN A 595 22.53 -24.48 -4.70
CA GLN A 595 21.49 -25.26 -5.38
C GLN A 595 20.12 -24.74 -4.92
N MET A 596 19.20 -24.62 -5.89
CA MET A 596 17.80 -24.32 -5.66
C MET A 596 16.99 -25.58 -5.90
N TRP A 597 16.24 -26.02 -4.90
CA TRP A 597 15.37 -27.21 -4.96
C TRP A 597 13.91 -26.79 -4.86
N GLY A 598 13.03 -27.34 -5.70
CA GLY A 598 11.62 -26.97 -5.79
C GLY A 598 10.85 -27.92 -6.71
N THR A 599 9.82 -27.42 -7.40
CA THR A 599 9.20 -28.06 -8.57
C THR A 599 9.58 -27.29 -9.83
N LYS A 600 10.07 -27.96 -10.87
CA LYS A 600 10.51 -27.27 -12.08
C LYS A 600 9.33 -26.72 -12.88
N GLU A 601 9.26 -25.40 -13.01
CA GLU A 601 8.25 -24.73 -13.84
C GLU A 601 8.79 -24.18 -15.17
N PHE A 602 10.05 -23.74 -15.16
CA PHE A 602 10.67 -23.08 -16.30
C PHE A 602 11.91 -23.83 -16.78
N GLU A 603 12.08 -23.82 -18.09
CA GLU A 603 13.36 -24.05 -18.75
C GLU A 603 14.01 -22.71 -19.03
N VAL A 604 15.15 -22.44 -18.40
CA VAL A 604 15.89 -21.18 -18.56
C VAL A 604 17.04 -21.37 -19.53
N LYS A 605 17.09 -20.55 -20.59
CA LYS A 605 18.25 -20.44 -21.48
C LYS A 605 18.82 -19.03 -21.40
N ALA A 606 20.12 -18.94 -21.17
CA ALA A 606 20.84 -17.70 -21.00
C ALA A 606 21.81 -17.44 -22.16
N GLY A 607 22.11 -16.18 -22.42
CA GLY A 607 23.23 -15.77 -23.27
C GLY A 607 23.62 -14.32 -23.02
N LYS A 608 24.50 -13.80 -23.88
CA LYS A 608 25.09 -12.48 -23.75
C LYS A 608 25.37 -11.83 -25.10
N SER A 609 25.47 -10.50 -25.12
CA SER A 609 25.97 -9.74 -26.27
C SER A 609 27.50 -9.80 -26.37
N GLU A 610 28.04 -9.24 -27.45
CA GLU A 610 29.43 -8.79 -27.48
C GLU A 610 29.62 -7.62 -26.50
N ARG A 611 30.87 -7.44 -26.03
CA ARG A 611 31.25 -6.30 -25.20
C ARG A 611 31.26 -5.03 -26.07
N ARG A 612 30.77 -3.91 -25.53
CA ARG A 612 30.71 -2.61 -26.21
C ARG A 612 31.12 -1.47 -25.27
N ASN A 613 31.18 -0.24 -25.79
CA ASN A 613 31.43 0.98 -25.00
C ASN A 613 32.67 0.88 -24.09
N PHE A 614 33.80 0.47 -24.69
CA PHE A 614 35.03 0.26 -23.95
C PHE A 614 35.57 1.57 -23.34
N ARG A 615 36.03 1.49 -22.10
CA ARG A 615 36.56 2.60 -21.31
C ARG A 615 38.00 2.29 -20.88
N ALA A 616 38.93 3.19 -21.18
CA ALA A 616 40.34 3.01 -20.85
C ALA A 616 40.61 3.29 -19.36
N PRO A 617 41.48 2.52 -18.70
CA PRO A 617 41.87 2.77 -17.32
C PRO A 617 42.84 3.94 -17.21
N ALA A 618 42.69 4.76 -16.16
CA ALA A 618 43.67 5.79 -15.78
C ALA A 618 44.80 5.20 -14.93
N THR A 619 45.86 5.98 -14.68
CA THR A 619 46.83 5.73 -13.62
C THR A 619 46.56 6.70 -12.49
N ARG A 620 46.63 6.25 -11.24
CA ARG A 620 46.58 7.09 -10.04
C ARG A 620 47.72 6.71 -9.11
N TYR A 621 48.33 7.72 -8.52
CA TYR A 621 49.33 7.58 -7.47
C TYR A 621 48.65 7.79 -6.11
N ASP A 622 49.10 7.04 -5.12
CA ASP A 622 48.55 7.09 -3.77
C ASP A 622 49.69 6.89 -2.78
N ASP A 623 50.03 7.95 -2.06
CA ASP A 623 51.12 8.03 -1.10
C ASP A 623 50.70 7.70 0.34
N SER A 624 49.44 7.29 0.55
CA SER A 624 48.95 6.88 1.86
C SER A 624 49.56 5.58 2.37
N ASP A 625 49.71 5.46 3.69
CA ASP A 625 50.25 4.27 4.36
C ASP A 625 49.38 3.02 4.16
N ASP A 626 48.10 3.18 3.81
CA ASP A 626 47.13 2.12 3.54
C ASP A 626 46.96 1.82 2.03
N CYS A 627 47.83 2.34 1.17
CA CYS A 627 47.75 2.08 -0.27
C CYS A 627 47.86 0.59 -0.62
N VAL A 628 46.88 0.09 -1.39
CA VAL A 628 46.90 -1.24 -2.00
C VAL A 628 47.14 -1.13 -3.51
N PRO A 629 48.24 -1.67 -4.06
CA PRO A 629 48.52 -1.57 -5.49
C PRO A 629 47.47 -2.33 -6.31
N GLN A 630 47.06 -1.76 -7.43
CA GLN A 630 45.98 -2.28 -8.29
C GLN A 630 46.38 -2.27 -9.76
N ALA A 631 46.13 -3.36 -10.47
CA ALA A 631 46.33 -3.45 -11.91
C ALA A 631 45.17 -2.77 -12.67
N PRO A 632 45.44 -2.14 -13.83
CA PRO A 632 44.40 -1.49 -14.61
C PRO A 632 43.43 -2.50 -15.24
N LEU A 633 42.12 -2.19 -15.21
CA LEU A 633 41.08 -2.98 -15.89
C LEU A 633 40.31 -2.11 -16.88
N GLN A 634 40.13 -2.61 -18.11
CA GLN A 634 39.32 -1.94 -19.12
C GLN A 634 37.83 -2.10 -18.79
N GLY A 635 37.09 -0.99 -18.77
CA GLY A 635 35.63 -1.00 -18.62
C GLY A 635 34.93 -1.30 -19.94
N PHE A 636 33.70 -1.80 -19.88
CA PHE A 636 32.83 -2.09 -21.03
C PHE A 636 31.38 -2.31 -20.57
N ASP A 637 30.43 -2.20 -21.51
CA ASP A 637 29.03 -2.61 -21.29
C ASP A 637 28.79 -3.98 -21.94
N ILE A 638 27.88 -4.76 -21.36
CA ILE A 638 27.44 -6.05 -21.90
C ILE A 638 25.98 -6.31 -21.55
N ASP A 639 25.20 -6.85 -22.50
CA ASP A 639 23.84 -7.28 -22.23
C ASP A 639 23.81 -8.77 -21.94
N ILE A 640 23.06 -9.16 -20.92
CA ILE A 640 22.75 -10.54 -20.56
C ILE A 640 21.28 -10.78 -20.81
N TYR A 641 20.97 -11.86 -21.52
CA TYR A 641 19.58 -12.25 -21.76
C TYR A 641 19.30 -13.61 -21.15
N ARG A 642 18.06 -13.79 -20.64
CA ARG A 642 17.48 -15.11 -20.42
C ARG A 642 16.10 -15.23 -21.01
N THR A 643 15.79 -16.44 -21.43
CA THR A 643 14.45 -16.84 -21.89
C THR A 643 13.93 -17.93 -20.97
N LEU A 644 12.71 -17.73 -20.47
CA LEU A 644 12.01 -18.69 -19.64
C LEU A 644 10.95 -19.36 -20.51
N SER A 645 10.97 -20.68 -20.55
CA SER A 645 10.02 -21.49 -21.33
C SER A 645 9.22 -22.42 -20.43
N LYS A 646 7.91 -22.52 -20.64
CA LYS A 646 7.02 -23.46 -19.96
C LYS A 646 6.35 -24.35 -21.01
N GLY A 647 6.51 -25.67 -20.90
CA GLY A 647 6.01 -26.62 -21.90
C GLY A 647 6.54 -26.37 -23.32
N GLY A 648 7.80 -25.94 -23.46
CA GLY A 648 8.45 -25.65 -24.75
C GLY A 648 8.06 -24.31 -25.39
N LYS A 649 7.17 -23.52 -24.77
CA LYS A 649 6.80 -22.18 -25.23
C LYS A 649 7.52 -21.13 -24.39
N VAL A 650 8.14 -20.14 -25.03
CA VAL A 650 8.74 -18.98 -24.35
C VAL A 650 7.61 -18.16 -23.73
N VAL A 651 7.66 -17.97 -22.41
CA VAL A 651 6.67 -17.19 -21.65
C VAL A 651 7.23 -15.84 -21.20
N LYS A 652 8.56 -15.74 -21.03
CA LYS A 652 9.22 -14.49 -20.65
C LYS A 652 10.59 -14.39 -21.32
N ARG A 653 10.96 -13.18 -21.72
CA ARG A 653 12.33 -12.82 -22.12
C ARG A 653 12.76 -11.65 -21.27
N GLU A 654 13.97 -11.73 -20.75
CA GLU A 654 14.56 -10.69 -19.92
C GLU A 654 15.93 -10.35 -20.50
N THR A 655 16.23 -9.06 -20.49
CA THR A 655 17.52 -8.51 -20.86
C THR A 655 17.93 -7.57 -19.75
N ASP A 656 19.16 -7.72 -19.30
CA ASP A 656 19.80 -6.83 -18.34
C ASP A 656 21.14 -6.34 -18.89
N THR A 657 21.59 -5.17 -18.48
CA THR A 657 22.83 -4.54 -18.96
C THR A 657 23.77 -4.27 -17.80
N ALA A 658 24.91 -4.97 -17.79
CA ALA A 658 25.99 -4.69 -16.86
C ALA A 658 26.92 -3.61 -17.43
N ASN A 659 27.13 -2.54 -16.65
CA ASN A 659 27.97 -1.41 -17.02
C ASN A 659 29.25 -1.42 -16.18
N TYR A 660 30.36 -1.92 -16.73
CA TYR A 660 31.63 -1.97 -16.01
C TYR A 660 32.48 -0.73 -16.26
N GLN A 661 32.79 -0.01 -15.20
CA GLN A 661 33.75 1.08 -15.21
C GLN A 661 35.18 0.55 -15.44
N ALA A 662 36.06 1.43 -15.90
CA ALA A 662 37.49 1.10 -15.97
C ALA A 662 38.11 1.26 -14.58
N ALA A 663 38.84 0.25 -14.12
CA ALA A 663 39.58 0.35 -12.85
C ALA A 663 40.96 0.96 -13.12
N ALA A 664 41.30 2.03 -12.40
CA ALA A 664 42.60 2.68 -12.54
C ALA A 664 43.74 1.74 -12.09
N ARG A 665 44.91 1.90 -12.70
CA ARG A 665 46.16 1.40 -12.13
C ARG A 665 46.48 2.23 -10.89
N ILE A 666 46.55 1.60 -9.72
CA ILE A 666 47.01 2.26 -8.49
C ILE A 666 48.49 1.93 -8.29
N VAL A 667 49.32 2.98 -8.23
CA VAL A 667 50.75 2.91 -7.91
C VAL A 667 50.95 3.53 -6.54
N CYS A 668 51.42 2.73 -5.57
CA CYS A 668 51.70 3.26 -4.24
C CYS A 668 52.98 4.09 -4.23
N GLY A 669 52.90 5.29 -3.69
CA GLY A 669 53.94 6.32 -3.68
C GLY A 669 53.48 7.62 -4.34
N GLU A 670 54.30 8.66 -4.19
CA GLU A 670 54.07 9.99 -4.77
C GLU A 670 54.00 9.93 -6.31
N GLU A 671 53.17 10.81 -6.88
CA GLU A 671 53.16 11.05 -8.31
C GLU A 671 54.52 11.63 -8.74
N PRO A 672 55.22 11.02 -9.71
CA PRO A 672 56.48 11.57 -10.19
C PRO A 672 56.25 12.96 -10.76
N GLU A 673 57.06 13.94 -10.35
CA GLU A 673 57.04 15.28 -10.93
C GLU A 673 57.36 15.18 -12.43
N ASP A 674 56.49 15.74 -13.28
CA ASP A 674 56.72 15.79 -14.73
C ASP A 674 57.99 16.63 -15.02
N ASP A 675 59.06 15.97 -15.50
CA ASP A 675 60.34 16.59 -15.97
C ASP A 675 60.19 17.43 -17.26
#